data_AF-A0A7X9E899-F1
#
_entry.id   AF-A0A7X9E899-F1
#
_cell.length_a   1.000
_cell.length_b   1.000
_cell.length_c   1.000
_cell.angle_alpha   90.00
_cell.angle_beta   90.00
_cell.angle_gamma   90.00
#
_symmetry.space_group_name_H-M   'P 1'
#
loop_
_entity.id
_entity.type
_entity.pdbx_description
1 polymer ?
#
loop_
_entity_poly.entity_id
_entity_poly.type
_entity_poly.pdbx_seq_one_letter_code
_entity_poly.pdbx_strand_id
1 'polypeptide(L)'
;YNETLRRGNGEKLPIKDSLSIHLNEMMTYKIEIKLPITKWKIQGLKNTSFPAWNAIEQEIWIDDLIEAIQLYLHIFVPIKSARYYRFYLKGTDHFTDGEFKNGYAVIELLEFIDTIKSLSNTSLIEFYMDVYEKVGFNIQLIDGGCLFVIRTRWEVTDISWDTWEVEDKIKLQLKWRNLGGINDRILRLWKCHRPWEIPLSYSIPDGKDNFEIIEEKTQLMPAKYIAQFDIDESWHNIFDESRLELYSESELDTFNASKSDKHDFYGKSNSYLHTNFQFPRENFNICYIDIKENKYITSDNNTSNSITGQSAKVNSIIDACIKKWEINWIGENKAIIDGETSKVLEGQKVTAYLLGIYRGKPAVYKADSSVSSGGNFQIMFDSYSCLTNVYQKGKLKLKNVVHWIIIRIDSTVPIYTVSILPEPSPISINLKLNKKNLQSKSHLYNQLFDAKGDKRYLDRIHEKQEINEIITPLMKYLQYIEIVSIDEKNKKNKEKGSLREYRFYNHNQCKKIINAYTVGVKELELLGDNRSNQQRIRLVLDSSTGEYFLGIFKEVKCLGCGAIVPSQEIWHREHYPNPKCKTKDGGKGLNPLYVGKLKISTFLTLDYSTIFSKIKSFYPQAAKFVMELYSSSYTDFNLPSYVWQNKDVWLDKDANKNKNNREKGYTFDWHKLVSALVNKEIELIKLIEKELQNIS
;
A
#
# COMPACT_ATOMS: atom_id res chain seq x y z
N TYR A 1 25.99 -45.50 4.67
CA TYR A 1 26.50 -45.41 6.05
C TYR A 1 26.32 -44.00 6.66
N ASN A 2 25.96 -42.98 5.87
CA ASN A 2 25.57 -41.64 6.34
C ASN A 2 24.04 -41.47 6.36
N GLU A 3 23.34 -42.14 7.28
CA GLU A 3 21.99 -41.70 7.66
C GLU A 3 22.11 -40.82 8.91
N THR A 4 21.85 -39.52 8.72
CA THR A 4 21.78 -38.53 9.80
C THR A 4 20.76 -38.96 10.87
N LEU A 5 21.24 -39.24 12.08
CA LEU A 5 20.43 -39.28 13.30
C LEU A 5 19.80 -37.90 13.53
N ARG A 6 18.58 -37.70 13.00
CA ARG A 6 17.76 -36.51 13.27
C ARG A 6 16.88 -36.79 14.50
N ARG A 7 16.94 -35.93 15.53
CA ARG A 7 15.82 -35.82 16.47
C ARG A 7 14.64 -35.17 15.73
N GLY A 8 13.41 -35.44 16.20
CA GLY A 8 12.15 -34.95 15.61
C GLY A 8 12.00 -33.43 15.43
N ASN A 9 13.01 -32.62 15.79
CA ASN A 9 13.02 -31.16 15.68
C ASN A 9 14.02 -30.63 14.61
N GLY A 10 14.64 -31.50 13.80
CA GLY A 10 15.51 -31.05 12.69
C GLY A 10 16.95 -30.66 13.08
N GLU A 11 17.32 -30.68 14.35
CA GLU A 11 18.71 -30.44 14.78
C GLU A 11 19.63 -31.62 14.40
N LYS A 12 20.69 -31.34 13.63
CA LYS A 12 21.80 -32.28 13.35
C LYS A 12 22.62 -32.45 14.63
N LEU A 13 22.77 -33.68 15.14
CA LEU A 13 23.70 -33.97 16.22
C LEU A 13 25.15 -33.79 15.72
N PRO A 14 26.05 -33.15 16.49
CA PRO A 14 27.46 -33.11 16.13
C PRO A 14 27.99 -34.54 16.07
N ILE A 15 28.57 -34.92 14.93
CA ILE A 15 29.26 -36.20 14.77
C ILE A 15 30.46 -36.14 15.71
N LYS A 16 30.42 -36.92 16.80
CA LYS A 16 31.61 -37.10 17.64
C LYS A 16 32.62 -37.96 16.88
N ASP A 17 33.90 -37.61 16.99
CA ASP A 17 35.05 -38.38 16.46
C ASP A 17 35.10 -39.84 16.96
N SER A 18 34.24 -40.18 17.92
CA SER A 18 34.08 -41.50 18.52
C SER A 18 32.61 -41.88 18.66
N LEU A 19 32.24 -43.07 18.16
CA LEU A 19 30.98 -43.73 18.50
C LEU A 19 31.17 -44.57 19.78
N SER A 20 30.45 -44.26 20.85
CA SER A 20 30.42 -45.07 22.08
C SER A 20 29.16 -45.94 22.09
N ILE A 21 29.30 -47.26 22.12
CA ILE A 21 28.18 -48.21 22.21
C ILE A 21 28.12 -48.76 23.63
N HIS A 22 26.95 -48.64 24.29
CA HIS A 22 26.71 -49.23 25.61
C HIS A 22 25.99 -50.58 25.45
N LEU A 23 26.62 -51.66 25.90
CA LEU A 23 26.08 -53.03 25.88
C LEU A 23 25.82 -53.49 27.32
N ASN A 24 24.57 -53.33 27.79
CA ASN A 24 24.00 -53.79 29.09
C ASN A 24 24.53 -53.19 30.42
N GLU A 25 23.63 -53.18 31.41
CA GLU A 25 23.75 -52.50 32.72
C GLU A 25 24.84 -53.04 33.67
N MET A 26 25.53 -54.15 33.34
CA MET A 26 26.52 -54.77 34.24
C MET A 26 27.98 -54.64 33.80
N MET A 27 28.29 -54.21 32.57
CA MET A 27 29.68 -53.93 32.15
C MET A 27 29.75 -52.84 31.09
N THR A 28 30.33 -51.69 31.43
CA THR A 28 30.56 -50.58 30.50
C THR A 28 31.85 -50.79 29.71
N TYR A 29 31.75 -51.40 28.51
CA TYR A 29 32.86 -51.40 27.55
C TYR A 29 32.82 -50.11 26.72
N LYS A 30 33.85 -49.27 26.85
CA LYS A 30 34.02 -48.09 25.99
C LYS A 30 34.76 -48.52 24.72
N ILE A 31 34.02 -48.79 23.64
CA ILE A 31 34.60 -48.95 22.31
C ILE A 31 34.73 -47.54 21.70
N GLU A 32 35.95 -47.13 21.32
CA GLU A 32 36.20 -45.86 20.64
C GLU A 32 36.52 -46.14 19.17
N ILE A 33 35.52 -45.97 18.28
CA ILE A 33 35.73 -46.11 16.83
C ILE A 33 36.08 -44.74 16.26
N LYS A 34 37.32 -44.58 15.80
CA LYS A 34 37.74 -43.38 15.06
C LYS A 34 37.20 -43.43 13.64
N LEU A 35 36.22 -42.58 13.34
CA LEU A 35 35.67 -42.49 12.00
C LEU A 35 36.61 -41.67 11.09
N PRO A 36 36.84 -42.09 9.83
CA PRO A 36 37.60 -41.31 8.87
C PRO A 36 36.77 -40.10 8.42
N ILE A 37 36.84 -39.01 9.19
CA ILE A 37 36.07 -37.80 8.91
C ILE A 37 36.92 -36.83 8.08
N THR A 38 36.38 -36.36 6.96
CA THR A 38 36.98 -35.28 6.16
C THR A 38 37.09 -34.02 7.01
N LYS A 39 38.30 -33.45 7.06
CA LYS A 39 38.57 -32.21 7.79
C LYS A 39 38.91 -31.11 6.82
N TRP A 40 38.54 -29.88 7.14
CA TRP A 40 38.85 -28.71 6.34
C TRP A 40 39.23 -27.52 7.23
N LYS A 41 40.01 -26.58 6.70
CA LYS A 41 40.27 -25.27 7.33
C LYS A 41 40.54 -24.23 6.26
N ILE A 42 40.26 -22.97 6.56
CA ILE A 42 40.54 -21.87 5.63
C ILE A 42 41.65 -21.00 6.21
N GLN A 43 42.70 -20.84 5.43
CA GLN A 43 43.83 -19.97 5.73
C GLN A 43 43.65 -18.64 4.99
N GLY A 44 43.87 -17.52 5.70
CA GLY A 44 43.84 -16.18 5.12
C GLY A 44 42.70 -15.27 5.58
N LEU A 45 41.72 -15.82 6.30
CA LEU A 45 40.68 -15.03 6.97
C LEU A 45 41.31 -14.14 8.06
N LYS A 46 40.91 -12.87 8.13
CA LYS A 46 41.37 -11.94 9.19
C LYS A 46 40.89 -12.36 10.57
N ASN A 47 39.70 -12.95 10.64
CA ASN A 47 39.08 -13.34 11.89
C ASN A 47 39.74 -14.61 12.43
N THR A 48 40.27 -14.57 13.66
CA THR A 48 41.10 -15.63 14.25
C THR A 48 40.34 -16.92 14.58
N SER A 49 39.07 -17.01 14.22
CA SER A 49 38.14 -18.09 14.58
C SER A 49 38.32 -19.36 13.74
N PHE A 50 38.94 -19.27 12.56
CA PHE A 50 39.02 -20.39 11.59
C PHE A 50 40.40 -21.04 11.31
N PRO A 51 41.48 -20.85 12.10
CA PRO A 51 42.76 -21.52 11.82
C PRO A 51 42.75 -23.02 12.18
N ALA A 52 41.76 -23.48 12.93
CA ALA A 52 41.62 -24.87 13.36
C ALA A 52 40.98 -25.76 12.27
N TRP A 53 41.29 -27.05 12.31
CA TRP A 53 40.64 -28.05 11.48
C TRP A 53 39.20 -28.28 11.93
N ASN A 54 38.25 -28.09 11.01
CA ASN A 54 36.83 -28.34 11.18
C ASN A 54 36.45 -29.67 10.53
N ALA A 55 35.46 -30.35 11.12
CA ALA A 55 34.90 -31.60 10.63
C ALA A 55 33.38 -31.51 10.42
N ILE A 56 32.81 -30.33 10.69
CA ILE A 56 31.38 -30.05 10.65
C ILE A 56 31.19 -28.88 9.70
N GLU A 57 30.05 -28.88 9.01
CA GLU A 57 29.56 -27.73 8.24
C GLU A 57 29.55 -26.47 9.11
N GLN A 58 30.22 -25.42 8.64
CA GLN A 58 30.21 -24.11 9.29
C GLN A 58 29.71 -23.05 8.33
N GLU A 59 29.13 -22.00 8.91
CA GLU A 59 28.74 -20.81 8.19
C GLU A 59 29.86 -19.77 8.29
N ILE A 60 30.21 -19.14 7.17
CA ILE A 60 31.23 -18.11 7.07
C ILE A 60 30.61 -16.85 6.47
N TRP A 61 30.95 -15.68 7.02
CA TRP A 61 30.47 -14.40 6.52
C TRP A 61 31.25 -13.95 5.28
N ILE A 62 30.56 -13.42 4.28
CA ILE A 62 31.18 -13.04 3.00
C ILE A 62 32.28 -11.98 3.12
N ASP A 63 32.14 -11.01 4.03
CA ASP A 63 33.14 -9.93 4.14
C ASP A 63 34.46 -10.46 4.69
N ASP A 64 34.42 -11.50 5.53
CA ASP A 64 35.64 -12.17 6.01
C ASP A 64 36.46 -12.75 4.83
N LEU A 65 35.79 -13.14 3.74
CA LEU A 65 36.45 -13.60 2.51
C LEU A 65 36.92 -12.46 1.62
N ILE A 66 36.07 -11.44 1.41
CA ILE A 66 36.36 -10.34 0.46
C ILE A 66 37.58 -9.52 0.92
N GLU A 67 37.79 -9.41 2.22
CA GLU A 67 38.92 -8.68 2.79
C GLU A 67 40.24 -9.46 2.78
N ALA A 68 40.22 -10.75 2.44
CA ALA A 68 41.41 -11.59 2.44
C ALA A 68 42.26 -11.34 1.19
N ILE A 69 43.56 -11.07 1.37
CA ILE A 69 44.53 -10.90 0.27
C ILE A 69 44.86 -12.26 -0.38
N GLN A 70 44.86 -13.32 0.43
CA GLN A 70 45.09 -14.70 0.02
C GLN A 70 44.10 -15.57 0.77
N LEU A 71 43.45 -16.50 0.08
CA LEU A 71 42.44 -17.34 0.70
C LEU A 71 42.56 -18.79 0.21
N TYR A 72 43.00 -19.69 1.09
CA TYR A 72 43.25 -21.09 0.76
C TYR A 72 42.42 -22.02 1.63
N LEU A 73 41.67 -22.92 1.00
CA LEU A 73 40.99 -24.03 1.65
C LEU A 73 41.93 -25.24 1.70
N HIS A 74 42.30 -25.64 2.91
CA HIS A 74 43.02 -26.89 3.15
C HIS A 74 42.02 -27.98 3.49
N ILE A 75 42.16 -29.13 2.87
CA ILE A 75 41.30 -30.29 3.08
C ILE A 75 42.16 -31.51 3.38
N PHE A 76 41.73 -32.32 4.34
CA PHE A 76 42.33 -33.60 4.68
C PHE A 76 41.26 -34.70 4.64
N VAL A 77 41.44 -35.67 3.75
CA VAL A 77 40.59 -36.84 3.62
C VAL A 77 41.38 -38.06 4.10
N PRO A 78 41.02 -38.68 5.24
CA PRO A 78 41.74 -39.81 5.81
C PRO A 78 41.44 -41.15 5.11
N ILE A 79 41.30 -41.14 3.79
CA ILE A 79 40.98 -42.31 2.96
C ILE A 79 42.14 -42.52 1.97
N LYS A 80 42.85 -43.65 2.10
CA LYS A 80 44.05 -43.95 1.28
C LYS A 80 43.76 -44.04 -0.22
N SER A 81 42.53 -44.42 -0.58
CA SER A 81 42.09 -44.53 -1.97
C SER A 81 41.65 -43.20 -2.60
N ALA A 82 41.44 -42.14 -1.80
CA ALA A 82 41.06 -40.83 -2.32
C ALA A 82 42.20 -40.27 -3.18
N ARG A 83 41.94 -40.10 -4.48
CA ARG A 83 42.94 -39.70 -5.47
C ARG A 83 42.61 -38.35 -6.10
N TYR A 84 41.37 -38.16 -6.52
CA TYR A 84 40.91 -36.94 -7.18
C TYR A 84 39.83 -36.26 -6.36
N TYR A 85 39.67 -34.96 -6.56
CA TYR A 85 38.55 -34.21 -6.03
C TYR A 85 37.95 -33.28 -7.07
N ARG A 86 36.69 -32.94 -6.84
CA ARG A 86 36.00 -31.80 -7.43
C ARG A 86 35.47 -30.93 -6.32
N PHE A 87 35.88 -29.68 -6.26
CA PHE A 87 35.36 -28.68 -5.34
C PHE A 87 34.52 -27.67 -6.12
N TYR A 88 33.30 -27.40 -5.69
CA TYR A 88 32.36 -26.65 -6.51
C TYR A 88 31.33 -25.90 -5.69
N LEU A 89 30.74 -24.90 -6.34
CA LEU A 89 29.65 -24.12 -5.79
C LEU A 89 28.30 -24.69 -6.23
N LYS A 90 27.48 -25.12 -5.28
CA LYS A 90 26.20 -25.77 -5.60
C LYS A 90 25.29 -24.84 -6.41
N GLY A 91 24.73 -25.38 -7.49
CA GLY A 91 23.83 -24.65 -8.38
C GLY A 91 24.53 -23.80 -9.44
N THR A 92 25.87 -23.88 -9.55
CA THR A 92 26.64 -23.23 -10.62
C THR A 92 27.49 -24.25 -11.38
N ASP A 93 28.09 -23.79 -12.48
CA ASP A 93 29.12 -24.49 -13.24
C ASP A 93 30.56 -24.13 -12.80
N HIS A 94 30.72 -23.35 -11.72
CA HIS A 94 32.03 -23.01 -11.18
C HIS A 94 32.57 -24.15 -10.29
N PHE A 95 33.64 -24.79 -10.74
CA PHE A 95 34.34 -25.84 -10.01
C PHE A 95 35.84 -25.82 -10.25
N THR A 96 36.58 -26.44 -9.33
CA THR A 96 38.01 -26.71 -9.42
C THR A 96 38.23 -28.21 -9.19
N ASP A 97 38.88 -28.86 -10.15
CA ASP A 97 39.30 -30.26 -10.04
C ASP A 97 40.77 -30.35 -9.63
N GLY A 98 41.15 -31.40 -8.90
CA GLY A 98 42.54 -31.63 -8.53
C GLY A 98 42.84 -33.02 -7.99
N GLU A 99 44.10 -33.22 -7.56
CA GLU A 99 44.56 -34.47 -6.95
C GLU A 99 44.90 -34.27 -5.46
N PHE A 100 44.57 -35.28 -4.65
CA PHE A 100 45.05 -35.36 -3.28
C PHE A 100 46.52 -35.79 -3.22
N LYS A 101 47.32 -35.09 -2.41
CA LYS A 101 48.70 -35.46 -2.07
C LYS A 101 48.73 -35.95 -0.63
N ASN A 102 48.90 -37.26 -0.43
CA ASN A 102 48.87 -37.90 0.89
C ASN A 102 47.58 -37.60 1.69
N GLY A 103 46.43 -37.58 1.00
CA GLY A 103 45.13 -37.24 1.59
C GLY A 103 44.90 -35.73 1.76
N TYR A 104 45.84 -34.87 1.38
CA TYR A 104 45.71 -33.42 1.48
C TYR A 104 45.41 -32.76 0.13
N ALA A 105 44.53 -31.77 0.15
CA ALA A 105 44.30 -30.84 -0.96
C ALA A 105 44.38 -29.40 -0.46
N VAL A 106 44.80 -28.49 -1.35
CA VAL A 106 44.80 -27.05 -1.12
C VAL A 106 44.14 -26.41 -2.33
N ILE A 107 43.11 -25.61 -2.10
CA ILE A 107 42.30 -24.97 -3.13
C ILE A 107 42.33 -23.46 -2.90
N GLU A 108 42.55 -22.67 -3.95
CA GLU A 108 42.49 -21.21 -3.90
C GLU A 108 41.03 -20.75 -3.99
N LEU A 109 40.51 -20.15 -2.92
CA LEU A 109 39.11 -19.72 -2.84
C LEU A 109 38.86 -18.37 -3.51
N LEU A 110 39.91 -17.59 -3.79
CA LEU A 110 39.79 -16.29 -4.45
C LEU A 110 39.16 -16.39 -5.85
N GLU A 111 39.38 -17.52 -6.55
CA GLU A 111 38.77 -17.78 -7.85
C GLU A 111 37.22 -17.76 -7.80
N PHE A 112 36.63 -18.11 -6.67
CA PHE A 112 35.17 -18.20 -6.50
C PHE A 112 34.51 -16.85 -6.12
N ILE A 113 35.28 -15.82 -5.75
CA ILE A 113 34.74 -14.57 -5.18
C ILE A 113 33.82 -13.84 -6.16
N ASP A 114 34.18 -13.77 -7.44
CA ASP A 114 33.35 -13.09 -8.44
C ASP A 114 32.02 -13.82 -8.66
N THR A 115 32.03 -15.16 -8.56
CA THR A 115 30.81 -15.96 -8.65
C THR A 115 29.94 -15.79 -7.41
N ILE A 116 30.54 -15.79 -6.21
CA ILE A 116 29.83 -15.48 -4.95
C ILE A 116 29.16 -14.10 -5.04
N LYS A 117 29.87 -13.08 -5.53
CA LYS A 117 29.33 -11.72 -5.74
C LYS A 117 28.18 -11.69 -6.75
N SER A 118 28.28 -12.46 -7.83
CA SER A 118 27.18 -12.57 -8.82
C SER A 118 25.92 -13.22 -8.25
N LEU A 119 26.09 -14.04 -7.21
CA LEU A 119 25.02 -14.71 -6.47
C LEU A 119 24.59 -13.96 -5.20
N SER A 120 24.87 -12.65 -5.11
CA SER A 120 24.48 -11.81 -3.95
C SER A 120 22.97 -11.79 -3.67
N ASN A 121 22.16 -12.34 -4.57
CA ASN A 121 20.73 -12.54 -4.38
C ASN A 121 20.35 -13.74 -3.52
N THR A 122 21.28 -14.66 -3.28
CA THR A 122 21.06 -15.87 -2.48
C THR A 122 21.72 -15.71 -1.12
N SER A 123 20.95 -15.75 -0.03
CA SER A 123 21.46 -15.54 1.33
C SER A 123 22.55 -16.51 1.77
N LEU A 124 22.47 -17.76 1.30
CA LEU A 124 23.39 -18.84 1.65
C LEU A 124 23.91 -19.52 0.38
N ILE A 125 25.22 -19.66 0.30
CA ILE A 125 25.93 -20.25 -0.83
C ILE A 125 26.71 -21.46 -0.32
N GLU A 126 26.35 -22.65 -0.79
CA GLU A 126 26.90 -23.90 -0.28
C GLU A 126 28.09 -24.40 -1.13
N PHE A 127 29.22 -24.69 -0.47
CA PHE A 127 30.40 -25.27 -1.11
C PHE A 127 30.45 -26.78 -0.90
N TYR A 128 30.54 -27.51 -1.99
CA TYR A 128 30.57 -28.97 -2.00
C TYR A 128 31.91 -29.49 -2.45
N MET A 129 32.21 -30.70 -2.01
CA MET A 129 33.34 -31.47 -2.49
C MET A 129 32.90 -32.88 -2.78
N ASP A 130 33.28 -33.37 -3.96
CA ASP A 130 33.19 -34.76 -4.35
C ASP A 130 34.61 -35.36 -4.34
N VAL A 131 34.73 -36.54 -3.77
CA VAL A 131 36.00 -37.28 -3.61
C VAL A 131 35.94 -38.54 -4.45
N TYR A 132 36.98 -38.78 -5.26
CA TYR A 132 37.01 -39.88 -6.21
C TYR A 132 38.24 -40.79 -6.01
N GLU A 133 38.04 -42.09 -6.24
CA GLU A 133 39.08 -43.11 -6.34
C GLU A 133 39.37 -43.40 -7.82
N LYS A 134 40.61 -43.84 -8.10
CA LYS A 134 40.98 -44.41 -9.40
C LYS A 134 40.97 -45.93 -9.34
N VAL A 135 39.99 -46.55 -9.99
CA VAL A 135 39.89 -48.02 -10.09
C VAL A 135 40.18 -48.42 -11.54
N GLY A 136 41.44 -48.78 -11.80
CA GLY A 136 41.94 -49.04 -13.17
C GLY A 136 41.96 -47.76 -14.02
N PHE A 137 41.17 -47.73 -15.10
CA PHE A 137 40.99 -46.56 -15.97
C PHE A 137 39.76 -45.71 -15.60
N ASN A 138 38.95 -46.15 -14.64
CA ASN A 138 37.73 -45.45 -14.26
C ASN A 138 37.95 -44.59 -13.00
N ILE A 139 37.25 -43.45 -12.95
CA ILE A 139 37.16 -42.58 -11.79
C ILE A 139 35.80 -42.87 -11.12
N GLN A 140 35.80 -43.25 -9.85
CA GLN A 140 34.60 -43.61 -9.10
C GLN A 140 34.42 -42.67 -7.91
N LEU A 141 33.21 -42.12 -7.73
CA LEU A 141 32.86 -41.30 -6.57
C LEU A 141 32.89 -42.17 -5.31
N ILE A 142 33.68 -41.78 -4.32
CA ILE A 142 33.75 -42.40 -2.99
C ILE A 142 32.68 -41.78 -2.09
N ASP A 143 32.68 -40.45 -2.00
CA ASP A 143 31.79 -39.67 -1.13
C ASP A 143 31.72 -38.23 -1.64
N GLY A 144 30.70 -37.50 -1.19
CA GLY A 144 30.57 -36.07 -1.46
C GLY A 144 29.62 -35.37 -0.50
N GLY A 145 29.83 -34.08 -0.27
CA GLY A 145 28.99 -33.32 0.66
C GLY A 145 29.36 -31.85 0.78
N CYS A 146 28.50 -31.11 1.49
CA CYS A 146 28.73 -29.72 1.84
C CYS A 146 29.87 -29.62 2.87
N LEU A 147 30.89 -28.83 2.58
CA LEU A 147 31.98 -28.55 3.51
C LEU A 147 31.63 -27.38 4.43
N PHE A 148 31.18 -26.27 3.84
CA PHE A 148 30.78 -25.05 4.53
C PHE A 148 29.82 -24.25 3.66
N VAL A 149 29.19 -23.26 4.29
CA VAL A 149 28.24 -22.35 3.65
C VAL A 149 28.73 -20.93 3.84
N ILE A 150 28.64 -20.12 2.79
CA ILE A 150 28.90 -18.69 2.86
C ILE A 150 27.57 -17.96 2.99
N ARG A 151 27.44 -17.17 4.05
CA ARG A 151 26.35 -16.21 4.19
C ARG A 151 26.72 -14.91 3.51
N THR A 152 25.92 -14.52 2.53
CA THR A 152 26.14 -13.31 1.71
C THR A 152 25.28 -12.13 2.14
N ARG A 153 24.28 -12.38 3.01
CA ARG A 153 23.30 -11.39 3.46
C ARG A 153 23.16 -11.44 4.96
N TRP A 154 23.13 -10.25 5.56
CA TRP A 154 22.80 -10.11 6.96
C TRP A 154 21.32 -10.39 7.18
N GLU A 155 21.02 -11.32 8.08
CA GLU A 155 19.65 -11.71 8.42
C GLU A 155 19.41 -11.59 9.93
N VAL A 156 18.23 -11.11 10.28
CA VAL A 156 17.75 -11.03 11.65
C VAL A 156 16.60 -12.01 11.82
N THR A 157 16.77 -12.99 12.71
CA THR A 157 15.74 -14.01 13.01
C THR A 157 15.31 -13.95 14.47
N ASP A 158 14.28 -14.73 14.83
CA ASP A 158 13.87 -14.93 16.23
C ASP A 158 13.63 -13.63 17.02
N ILE A 159 13.05 -12.62 16.35
CA ILE A 159 12.80 -11.31 16.95
C ILE A 159 11.71 -11.43 18.02
N SER A 160 12.00 -10.91 19.19
CA SER A 160 11.08 -10.76 20.32
C SER A 160 11.23 -9.38 20.92
N TRP A 161 10.16 -8.86 21.53
CA TRP A 161 10.17 -7.56 22.16
C TRP A 161 9.29 -7.51 23.39
N ASP A 162 9.64 -6.63 24.30
CA ASP A 162 8.90 -6.32 25.51
C ASP A 162 8.81 -4.79 25.66
N THR A 163 7.66 -4.31 26.12
CA THR A 163 7.44 -2.87 26.33
C THR A 163 6.84 -2.60 27.71
N TRP A 164 7.32 -1.53 28.34
CA TRP A 164 6.78 -1.05 29.60
C TRP A 164 6.98 0.45 29.77
N GLU A 165 6.16 1.04 30.62
CA GLU A 165 6.21 2.45 30.97
C GLU A 165 7.16 2.66 32.15
N VAL A 166 8.06 3.65 32.03
CA VAL A 166 8.94 4.09 33.11
C VAL A 166 8.79 5.60 33.21
N GLU A 167 8.10 6.07 34.24
CA GLU A 167 7.74 7.49 34.42
C GLU A 167 6.91 8.02 33.23
N ASP A 168 7.40 9.00 32.48
CA ASP A 168 6.76 9.53 31.27
C ASP A 168 7.39 9.01 29.96
N LYS A 169 8.16 7.93 30.07
CA LYS A 169 8.88 7.31 28.97
C LYS A 169 8.37 5.91 28.69
N ILE A 170 8.52 5.49 27.44
CA ILE A 170 8.31 4.11 27.01
C ILE A 170 9.68 3.48 26.84
N LYS A 171 9.85 2.34 27.51
CA LYS A 171 11.00 1.47 27.37
C LYS A 171 10.63 0.29 26.48
N LEU A 172 11.34 0.15 25.37
CA LEU A 172 11.21 -0.94 24.40
C LEU A 172 12.50 -1.77 24.44
N GLN A 173 12.39 -3.03 24.85
CA GLN A 173 13.49 -3.99 24.79
C GLN A 173 13.26 -4.94 23.61
N LEU A 174 14.23 -5.00 22.71
CA LEU A 174 14.25 -5.89 21.56
C LEU A 174 15.32 -6.95 21.74
N LYS A 175 15.03 -8.19 21.36
CA LYS A 175 15.98 -9.31 21.30
C LYS A 175 15.79 -10.03 19.98
N TRP A 176 16.87 -10.45 19.36
CA TRP A 176 16.84 -11.16 18.08
C TRP A 176 18.05 -12.09 17.97
N ARG A 177 18.08 -12.91 16.93
CA ARG A 177 19.25 -13.69 16.56
C ARG A 177 19.90 -13.07 15.33
N ASN A 178 21.18 -12.74 15.47
CA ASN A 178 21.97 -12.13 14.41
C ASN A 178 22.63 -13.22 13.56
N LEU A 179 22.36 -13.23 12.25
CA LEU A 179 23.00 -14.13 11.29
C LEU A 179 23.83 -13.30 10.31
N GLY A 180 25.16 -13.48 10.37
CA GLY A 180 26.14 -12.62 9.69
C GLY A 180 26.79 -11.60 10.64
N GLY A 181 27.97 -11.11 10.27
CA GLY A 181 28.80 -10.22 11.07
C GLY A 181 28.91 -8.84 10.45
N ILE A 182 27.82 -8.06 10.50
CA ILE A 182 27.82 -6.70 9.96
C ILE A 182 27.93 -5.65 11.06
N ASN A 183 28.69 -4.59 10.78
CA ASN A 183 28.84 -3.42 11.63
C ASN A 183 27.88 -2.30 11.18
N ASP A 184 27.85 -1.21 11.93
CA ASP A 184 27.09 0.00 11.60
C ASP A 184 25.59 -0.28 11.39
N ARG A 185 25.06 -1.18 12.20
CA ARG A 185 23.65 -1.58 12.13
C ARG A 185 22.75 -0.46 12.64
N ILE A 186 21.60 -0.29 12.02
CA ILE A 186 20.56 0.67 12.41
C ILE A 186 19.21 0.00 12.52
N LEU A 187 18.45 0.37 13.53
CA LEU A 187 17.05 0.02 13.72
C LEU A 187 16.19 1.23 13.39
N ARG A 188 15.27 1.10 12.43
CA ARG A 188 14.28 2.12 12.09
C ARG A 188 12.89 1.64 12.51
N LEU A 189 12.20 2.45 13.32
CA LEU A 189 10.83 2.21 13.75
C LEU A 189 9.88 3.14 12.99
N TRP A 190 9.16 2.58 12.02
CA TRP A 190 8.15 3.30 11.25
C TRP A 190 6.81 3.21 11.95
N LYS A 191 6.19 4.37 12.23
CA LYS A 191 4.84 4.42 12.80
C LYS A 191 3.83 3.91 11.78
N CYS A 192 3.16 2.78 12.01
CA CYS A 192 2.17 2.26 11.06
C CYS A 192 0.99 3.22 10.83
N HIS A 193 0.66 4.02 11.83
CA HIS A 193 -0.43 5.00 11.78
C HIS A 193 -0.03 6.34 11.12
N ARG A 194 1.28 6.56 10.91
CA ARG A 194 1.85 7.73 10.22
C ARG A 194 3.14 7.36 9.50
N PRO A 195 3.10 6.44 8.52
CA PRO A 195 4.32 5.91 7.91
C PRO A 195 5.02 6.92 6.97
N TRP A 196 4.39 8.06 6.71
CA TRP A 196 5.00 9.21 6.03
C TRP A 196 5.88 10.06 6.96
N GLU A 197 5.78 9.92 8.28
CA GLU A 197 6.73 10.56 9.20
C GLU A 197 8.10 9.87 9.12
N ILE A 198 9.17 10.63 9.34
CA ILE A 198 10.54 10.09 9.43
C ILE A 198 10.57 9.01 10.53
N PRO A 199 11.13 7.82 10.26
CA PRO A 199 11.20 6.76 11.25
C PRO A 199 12.13 7.13 12.40
N LEU A 200 11.79 6.67 13.60
CA LEU A 200 12.72 6.76 14.73
C LEU A 200 13.90 5.84 14.45
N SER A 201 15.11 6.38 14.47
CA SER A 201 16.31 5.68 14.00
C SER A 201 17.32 5.53 15.14
N TYR A 202 17.78 4.31 15.37
CA TYR A 202 18.67 3.96 16.47
C TYR A 202 19.86 3.15 15.97
N SER A 203 21.08 3.59 16.27
CA SER A 203 22.27 2.77 16.00
C SER A 203 22.30 1.57 16.94
N ILE A 204 22.51 0.38 16.38
CA ILE A 204 22.63 -0.88 17.10
C ILE A 204 24.13 -1.17 17.28
N PRO A 205 24.63 -1.27 18.53
CA PRO A 205 26.05 -1.55 18.76
C PRO A 205 26.49 -2.90 18.17
N ASP A 206 27.70 -2.98 17.63
CA ASP A 206 28.23 -4.19 16.99
C ASP A 206 28.26 -5.40 17.93
N GLY A 207 27.97 -6.58 17.38
CA GLY A 207 27.95 -7.84 18.12
C GLY A 207 26.79 -7.99 19.12
N LYS A 208 25.92 -6.99 19.28
CA LYS A 208 24.71 -7.10 20.11
C LYS A 208 23.57 -7.80 19.38
N ASP A 209 22.84 -8.62 20.13
CA ASP A 209 21.64 -9.36 19.73
C ASP A 209 20.41 -8.92 20.55
N ASN A 210 20.59 -7.86 21.35
CA ASN A 210 19.58 -7.22 22.15
C ASN A 210 19.82 -5.71 22.16
N PHE A 211 18.74 -4.94 22.22
CA PHE A 211 18.80 -3.49 22.20
C PHE A 211 17.66 -2.88 23.00
N GLU A 212 17.98 -1.80 23.70
CA GLU A 212 17.08 -1.12 24.63
C GLU A 212 16.90 0.31 24.15
N ILE A 213 15.65 0.67 23.91
CA ILE A 213 15.22 2.03 23.55
C ILE A 213 14.44 2.59 24.74
N ILE A 214 14.77 3.80 25.15
CA ILE A 214 14.01 4.56 26.15
C ILE A 214 13.70 5.92 25.54
N GLU A 215 12.41 6.19 25.33
CA GLU A 215 11.97 7.41 24.65
C GLU A 215 10.80 8.07 25.35
N GLU A 216 10.64 9.37 25.13
CA GLU A 216 9.44 10.08 25.59
C GLU A 216 8.20 9.48 24.95
N LYS A 217 7.09 9.37 25.71
CA LYS A 217 5.81 8.86 25.19
C LYS A 217 5.35 9.60 23.94
N THR A 218 5.68 10.88 23.81
CA THR A 218 5.30 11.70 22.64
C THR A 218 6.02 11.27 21.35
N GLN A 219 7.21 10.69 21.45
CA GLN A 219 8.00 10.21 20.32
C GLN A 219 7.69 8.75 20.01
N LEU A 220 7.73 7.89 21.04
CA LEU A 220 7.47 6.44 20.93
C LEU A 220 6.09 6.10 21.52
N MET A 221 5.02 6.62 20.92
CA MET A 221 3.64 6.41 21.41
C MET A 221 3.22 4.93 21.35
N PRO A 222 2.34 4.46 22.26
CA PRO A 222 1.74 3.13 22.19
C PRO A 222 0.98 2.92 20.88
N ALA A 223 1.56 2.15 19.96
CA ALA A 223 1.00 1.86 18.64
C ALA A 223 1.74 0.69 17.98
N LYS A 224 1.28 0.29 16.79
CA LYS A 224 2.01 -0.63 15.92
C LYS A 224 3.11 0.11 15.15
N TYR A 225 4.27 -0.52 15.06
CA TYR A 225 5.41 -0.06 14.29
C TYR A 225 5.92 -1.15 13.35
N ILE A 226 6.54 -0.73 12.26
CA ILE A 226 7.40 -1.58 11.44
C ILE A 226 8.82 -1.37 11.95
N ALA A 227 9.42 -2.41 12.52
CA ALA A 227 10.83 -2.43 12.87
C ALA A 227 11.63 -2.94 11.66
N GLN A 228 12.47 -2.07 11.11
CA GLN A 228 13.38 -2.36 10.02
C GLN A 228 14.81 -2.35 10.54
N PHE A 229 15.50 -3.47 10.40
CA PHE A 229 16.92 -3.59 10.66
C PHE A 229 17.68 -3.36 9.35
N ASP A 230 18.60 -2.40 9.36
CA ASP A 230 19.35 -1.99 8.18
C ASP A 230 20.81 -1.68 8.52
N ILE A 231 21.60 -1.34 7.51
CA ILE A 231 22.99 -0.87 7.68
C ILE A 231 22.97 0.64 7.46
N ASP A 232 23.66 1.39 8.32
CA ASP A 232 23.85 2.82 8.15
C ASP A 232 24.88 3.06 7.05
N GLU A 233 24.41 3.14 5.80
CA GLU A 233 25.20 3.59 4.66
C GLU A 233 25.39 5.11 4.74
N SER A 234 26.16 5.57 5.72
CA SER A 234 26.45 6.99 5.98
C SER A 234 27.15 7.69 4.81
N TRP A 235 27.54 6.96 3.77
CA TRP A 235 28.03 7.47 2.48
C TRP A 235 26.93 7.99 1.54
N HIS A 236 25.65 7.68 1.79
CA HIS A 236 24.52 8.18 1.00
C HIS A 236 23.89 9.46 1.58
N ASN A 237 24.30 9.92 2.77
CA ASN A 237 23.91 11.25 3.27
C ASN A 237 24.71 12.41 2.64
N ILE A 238 25.54 12.13 1.62
CA ILE A 238 26.12 13.15 0.72
C ILE A 238 25.25 13.32 -0.54
N PHE A 239 23.95 13.04 -0.47
CA PHE A 239 23.00 13.66 -1.38
C PHE A 239 22.74 15.09 -0.91
N ASP A 240 23.68 15.92 -1.34
CA ASP A 240 23.66 17.36 -1.45
C ASP A 240 22.25 17.92 -1.78
N GLU A 241 21.58 18.49 -0.77
CA GLU A 241 20.35 19.30 -0.90
C GLU A 241 20.52 20.49 -1.88
N SER A 242 21.74 20.79 -2.36
CA SER A 242 22.01 21.92 -3.25
C SER A 242 21.94 21.62 -4.76
N ARG A 243 21.52 20.42 -5.19
CA ARG A 243 21.50 20.05 -6.64
C ARG A 243 20.14 19.86 -7.30
N LEU A 244 19.04 20.23 -6.66
CA LEU A 244 17.69 20.20 -7.26
C LEU A 244 17.15 21.56 -7.76
N GLU A 245 17.92 22.65 -7.62
CA GLU A 245 17.64 23.89 -8.35
C GLU A 245 18.30 23.84 -9.74
N LEU A 246 17.59 23.32 -10.75
CA LEU A 246 17.68 23.72 -12.19
C LEU A 246 16.93 22.73 -13.09
N TYR A 247 15.62 22.60 -12.92
CA TYR A 247 14.71 22.29 -14.04
C TYR A 247 13.38 23.00 -13.80
N SER A 248 13.40 24.32 -13.95
CA SER A 248 12.19 25.11 -14.12
C SER A 248 11.53 24.73 -15.45
N GLU A 249 10.25 24.38 -15.37
CA GLU A 249 9.33 24.24 -16.50
C GLU A 249 9.33 25.49 -17.40
N SER A 250 10.07 25.44 -18.50
CA SER A 250 9.78 26.26 -19.68
C SER A 250 10.15 25.43 -20.91
N GLU A 251 9.27 25.44 -21.90
CA GLU A 251 9.37 24.77 -23.21
C GLU A 251 8.73 23.39 -23.31
N LEU A 252 7.39 23.38 -23.25
CA LEU A 252 6.59 22.39 -23.94
C LEU A 252 5.43 23.09 -24.64
N ASP A 253 5.77 23.81 -25.71
CA ASP A 253 4.83 24.15 -26.76
C ASP A 253 5.53 24.04 -28.12
N THR A 254 4.79 23.48 -29.07
CA THR A 254 5.10 23.29 -30.51
C THR A 254 6.07 22.17 -30.90
N PHE A 255 5.51 21.00 -31.23
CA PHE A 255 5.94 20.29 -32.45
C PHE A 255 4.79 19.50 -33.07
N ASN A 256 4.27 20.00 -34.19
CA ASN A 256 3.51 19.21 -35.14
C ASN A 256 3.84 19.69 -36.56
N ALA A 257 4.11 18.70 -37.43
CA ALA A 257 4.27 18.74 -38.88
C ALA A 257 5.61 19.25 -39.46
N SER A 258 6.44 18.33 -39.97
CA SER A 258 6.61 18.15 -41.42
C SER A 258 7.55 16.99 -41.76
N LYS A 259 7.29 16.39 -42.94
CA LYS A 259 8.03 15.34 -43.63
C LYS A 259 9.41 15.85 -44.08
N SER A 260 10.41 14.96 -44.10
CA SER A 260 11.07 14.41 -45.32
C SER A 260 12.56 14.11 -45.13
N ASP A 261 12.94 12.96 -45.67
CA ASP A 261 14.23 12.61 -46.27
C ASP A 261 15.43 12.09 -45.46
N LYS A 262 16.03 11.09 -46.12
CA LYS A 262 17.16 10.24 -45.79
C LYS A 262 18.48 11.03 -45.79
N HIS A 263 19.42 10.65 -44.91
CA HIS A 263 20.80 10.33 -45.31
C HIS A 263 21.59 9.70 -44.14
N ASP A 264 22.29 8.61 -44.45
CA ASP A 264 23.35 8.00 -43.64
C ASP A 264 24.58 8.93 -43.53
N PHE A 265 25.26 8.95 -42.38
CA PHE A 265 26.74 8.96 -42.31
C PHE A 265 27.26 8.62 -40.90
N TYR A 266 28.31 7.79 -40.87
CA TYR A 266 29.14 7.34 -39.74
C TYR A 266 29.93 8.46 -39.07
N GLY A 267 30.19 8.36 -37.74
CA GLY A 267 31.18 9.22 -37.07
C GLY A 267 31.33 9.05 -35.54
N LYS A 268 32.22 8.14 -35.14
CA LYS A 268 32.94 7.90 -33.87
C LYS A 268 32.89 8.88 -32.67
N SER A 269 32.87 8.23 -31.50
CA SER A 269 33.69 8.39 -30.26
C SER A 269 33.47 9.55 -29.27
N ASN A 270 33.02 9.20 -28.06
CA ASN A 270 33.72 9.29 -26.75
C ASN A 270 32.67 9.50 -25.61
N SER A 271 32.46 8.51 -24.74
CA SER A 271 33.13 8.31 -23.44
C SER A 271 32.32 8.86 -22.25
N TYR A 272 32.18 8.01 -21.24
CA TYR A 272 31.89 8.24 -19.81
C TYR A 272 30.50 7.94 -19.25
N LEU A 273 30.59 7.15 -18.15
CA LEU A 273 29.68 6.95 -17.03
C LEU A 273 28.52 5.96 -17.24
N HIS A 274 28.87 4.67 -17.12
CA HIS A 274 27.95 3.70 -16.54
C HIS A 274 27.78 4.00 -15.06
N THR A 275 26.78 4.79 -14.69
CA THR A 275 26.18 4.71 -13.36
C THR A 275 25.22 3.52 -13.37
N ASN A 276 25.72 2.36 -12.94
CA ASN A 276 24.87 1.24 -12.60
C ASN A 276 24.07 1.63 -11.34
N PHE A 277 22.87 2.15 -11.53
CA PHE A 277 21.87 2.22 -10.48
C PHE A 277 21.47 0.79 -10.10
N GLN A 278 22.11 0.23 -9.09
CA GLN A 278 21.58 -0.95 -8.40
C GLN A 278 20.36 -0.51 -7.60
N PHE A 279 19.19 -0.99 -8.00
CA PHE A 279 17.97 -0.92 -7.19
C PHE A 279 18.24 -1.52 -5.79
N PRO A 280 17.59 -0.99 -4.74
CA PRO A 280 17.90 -1.36 -3.36
C PRO A 280 17.63 -2.85 -3.13
N ARG A 281 18.59 -3.50 -2.47
CA ARG A 281 18.51 -4.86 -1.95
C ARG A 281 17.18 -5.01 -1.21
N GLU A 282 16.31 -5.91 -1.65
CA GLU A 282 15.07 -6.24 -0.94
C GLU A 282 15.45 -6.81 0.44
N ASN A 283 15.50 -5.96 1.47
CA ASN A 283 15.93 -6.35 2.81
C ASN A 283 14.78 -7.03 3.57
N PHE A 284 14.98 -8.31 3.89
CA PHE A 284 14.05 -9.19 4.61
C PHE A 284 14.06 -9.01 6.14
N ASN A 285 14.76 -7.99 6.68
CA ASN A 285 14.89 -7.79 8.13
C ASN A 285 13.83 -6.83 8.68
N ILE A 286 12.56 -7.14 8.41
CA ILE A 286 11.43 -6.30 8.77
C ILE A 286 10.41 -7.10 9.56
N CYS A 287 9.96 -6.57 10.70
CA CYS A 287 8.90 -7.17 11.50
C CYS A 287 7.91 -6.12 12.02
N TYR A 288 6.72 -6.57 12.40
CA TYR A 288 5.73 -5.74 13.07
C TYR A 288 5.89 -5.88 14.57
N ILE A 289 6.07 -4.75 15.25
CA ILE A 289 6.07 -4.70 16.71
C ILE A 289 4.86 -3.91 17.20
N ASP A 290 4.27 -4.36 18.30
CA ASP A 290 3.14 -3.72 18.96
C ASP A 290 3.61 -3.17 20.30
N ILE A 291 3.64 -1.84 20.43
CA ILE A 291 4.05 -1.14 21.64
C ILE A 291 2.80 -0.87 22.46
N LYS A 292 2.69 -1.52 23.62
CA LYS A 292 1.51 -1.44 24.49
C LYS A 292 1.81 -0.63 25.75
N GLU A 293 0.80 0.07 26.26
CA GLU A 293 0.81 0.62 27.61
C GLU A 293 0.68 -0.51 28.63
N ASN A 294 1.82 -1.05 29.08
CA ASN A 294 1.84 -1.93 30.23
C ASN A 294 2.17 -1.08 31.46
N LYS A 295 1.15 -0.68 32.21
CA LYS A 295 1.34 -0.03 33.52
C LYS A 295 1.88 -1.07 34.50
N TYR A 296 3.08 -0.83 35.01
CA TYR A 296 3.58 -1.59 36.15
C TYR A 296 2.70 -1.28 37.36
N ILE A 297 2.02 -2.29 37.89
CA ILE A 297 1.50 -2.22 39.25
C ILE A 297 2.73 -2.26 40.13
N THR A 298 3.15 -1.11 40.66
CA THR A 298 4.21 -1.05 41.66
C THR A 298 3.78 -1.95 42.81
N SER A 299 4.43 -3.10 42.95
CA SER A 299 4.31 -3.91 44.16
C SER A 299 4.95 -3.12 45.28
N ASP A 300 4.11 -2.45 46.08
CA ASP A 300 4.54 -1.92 47.36
C ASP A 300 5.08 -3.08 48.19
N ASN A 301 6.39 -3.07 48.40
CA ASN A 301 7.09 -3.99 49.28
C ASN A 301 6.63 -3.70 50.71
N ASN A 302 5.73 -4.55 51.24
CA ASN A 302 5.83 -5.10 52.60
C ASN A 302 4.61 -6.00 52.90
N THR A 303 4.66 -7.26 52.45
CA THR A 303 4.23 -8.42 53.24
C THR A 303 4.64 -9.68 52.51
N SER A 304 5.65 -10.35 53.06
CA SER A 304 6.03 -11.71 52.67
C SER A 304 4.92 -12.67 53.06
N ASN A 305 4.00 -12.93 52.13
CA ASN A 305 3.19 -14.14 52.15
C ASN A 305 3.36 -14.86 50.81
N SER A 306 3.86 -16.09 50.91
CA SER A 306 3.96 -17.06 49.83
C SER A 306 2.58 -17.36 49.26
N ILE A 307 2.16 -16.58 48.27
CA ILE A 307 1.02 -16.92 47.42
C ILE A 307 1.58 -17.77 46.30
N THR A 308 1.30 -19.07 46.40
CA THR A 308 1.44 -20.04 45.32
C THR A 308 0.82 -19.48 44.05
N GLY A 309 1.61 -19.47 42.98
CA GLY A 309 1.25 -18.92 41.68
C GLY A 309 0.02 -19.59 41.08
N GLN A 310 -1.14 -19.01 41.32
CA GLN A 310 -2.20 -18.93 40.32
C GLN A 310 -2.13 -17.54 39.74
N SER A 311 -1.32 -17.38 38.67
CA SER A 311 -1.48 -16.24 37.78
C SER A 311 -2.92 -16.27 37.30
N ALA A 312 -3.75 -15.36 37.80
CA ALA A 312 -5.06 -15.13 37.23
C ALA A 312 -4.84 -14.86 35.74
N LYS A 313 -5.22 -15.84 34.91
CA LYS A 313 -5.47 -15.68 33.48
C LYS A 313 -6.55 -14.62 33.33
N VAL A 314 -6.20 -13.35 33.52
CA VAL A 314 -6.88 -12.25 32.84
C VAL A 314 -6.44 -12.40 31.39
N ASN A 315 -7.06 -13.38 30.72
CA ASN A 315 -6.84 -13.68 29.31
C ASN A 315 -6.99 -12.36 28.54
N SER A 316 -5.98 -12.09 27.73
CA SER A 316 -5.88 -10.94 26.85
C SER A 316 -6.96 -10.97 25.75
N ILE A 317 -8.21 -10.70 26.14
CA ILE A 317 -9.33 -10.49 25.21
C ILE A 317 -9.06 -9.31 24.25
N ILE A 318 -8.04 -8.49 24.53
CA ILE A 318 -7.64 -7.32 23.73
C ILE A 318 -6.89 -7.71 22.43
N ASP A 319 -6.42 -8.95 22.27
CA ASP A 319 -5.59 -9.30 21.10
C ASP A 319 -6.38 -9.77 19.86
N ALA A 320 -7.71 -9.81 19.92
CA ALA A 320 -8.52 -10.25 18.80
C ALA A 320 -8.57 -9.17 17.70
N CYS A 321 -8.10 -9.49 16.49
CA CYS A 321 -8.00 -8.52 15.40
C CYS A 321 -8.14 -9.14 14.01
N ILE A 322 -8.41 -8.30 13.00
CA ILE A 322 -8.29 -8.66 11.59
C ILE A 322 -6.81 -8.45 11.20
N LYS A 323 -6.09 -9.53 10.88
CA LYS A 323 -4.67 -9.46 10.52
C LYS A 323 -4.49 -8.98 9.09
N LYS A 324 -5.25 -9.57 8.16
CA LYS A 324 -5.20 -9.26 6.73
C LYS A 324 -6.57 -9.39 6.10
N TRP A 325 -6.76 -8.61 5.04
CA TRP A 325 -7.88 -8.73 4.14
C TRP A 325 -7.42 -8.28 2.76
N GLU A 326 -8.01 -8.87 1.73
CA GLU A 326 -7.80 -8.54 0.32
C GLU A 326 -9.15 -8.58 -0.40
N ILE A 327 -9.31 -7.73 -1.41
CA ILE A 327 -10.51 -7.69 -2.26
C ILE A 327 -10.14 -8.10 -3.68
N ASN A 328 -10.79 -9.16 -4.15
CA ASN A 328 -10.62 -9.74 -5.47
C ASN A 328 -11.85 -9.44 -6.33
N TRP A 329 -11.67 -8.68 -7.40
CA TRP A 329 -12.75 -8.31 -8.32
C TRP A 329 -13.05 -9.43 -9.33
N ILE A 330 -14.21 -10.07 -9.22
CA ILE A 330 -14.70 -11.07 -10.20
C ILE A 330 -15.57 -10.34 -11.25
N GLY A 331 -14.96 -9.37 -11.91
CA GLY A 331 -15.61 -8.44 -12.83
C GLY A 331 -16.19 -7.19 -12.16
N GLU A 332 -16.96 -6.40 -12.92
CA GLU A 332 -17.43 -5.07 -12.47
C GLU A 332 -18.58 -5.12 -11.45
N ASN A 333 -19.27 -6.26 -11.33
CA ASN A 333 -20.48 -6.42 -10.54
C ASN A 333 -20.33 -7.35 -9.33
N LYS A 334 -19.15 -7.97 -9.14
CA LYS A 334 -18.90 -8.95 -8.09
C LYS A 334 -17.51 -8.77 -7.51
N ALA A 335 -17.40 -9.00 -6.21
CA ALA A 335 -16.13 -9.00 -5.51
C ALA A 335 -16.13 -10.11 -4.45
N ILE A 336 -14.96 -10.67 -4.18
CA ILE A 336 -14.72 -11.54 -3.03
C ILE A 336 -13.74 -10.83 -2.11
N ILE A 337 -14.02 -10.86 -0.81
CA ILE A 337 -13.14 -10.35 0.22
C ILE A 337 -12.65 -11.53 1.04
N ASP A 338 -11.37 -11.81 0.93
CA ASP A 338 -10.69 -12.83 1.72
C ASP A 338 -10.02 -12.15 2.90
N GLY A 339 -10.01 -12.79 4.08
CA GLY A 339 -9.31 -12.24 5.23
C GLY A 339 -8.93 -13.28 6.28
N GLU A 340 -8.00 -12.90 7.14
CA GLU A 340 -7.50 -13.71 8.25
C GLU A 340 -7.59 -12.90 9.54
N THR A 341 -7.95 -13.59 10.61
CA THR A 341 -8.13 -13.03 11.93
C THR A 341 -7.14 -13.65 12.93
N SER A 342 -6.89 -12.97 14.03
CA SER A 342 -6.12 -13.49 15.16
C SER A 342 -7.04 -13.61 16.36
N LYS A 343 -7.04 -14.78 17.03
CA LYS A 343 -7.76 -15.00 18.29
C LYS A 343 -9.26 -14.69 18.23
N VAL A 344 -9.87 -14.93 17.07
CA VAL A 344 -11.32 -14.83 16.84
C VAL A 344 -11.87 -16.26 16.78
N LEU A 345 -13.00 -16.51 17.44
CA LEU A 345 -13.55 -17.85 17.55
C LEU A 345 -14.21 -18.28 16.23
N GLU A 346 -14.11 -19.56 15.90
CA GLU A 346 -14.84 -20.16 14.77
C GLU A 346 -16.35 -19.92 14.90
N GLY A 347 -16.99 -19.65 13.77
CA GLY A 347 -18.43 -19.36 13.70
C GLY A 347 -18.79 -17.92 14.06
N GLN A 348 -17.87 -17.09 14.55
CA GLN A 348 -18.16 -15.67 14.77
C GLN A 348 -18.52 -14.98 13.46
N LYS A 349 -19.59 -14.19 13.49
CA LYS A 349 -20.15 -13.55 12.32
C LYS A 349 -19.22 -12.43 11.84
N VAL A 350 -18.87 -12.46 10.56
CA VAL A 350 -18.15 -11.38 9.89
C VAL A 350 -19.13 -10.65 8.99
N THR A 351 -19.21 -9.34 9.13
CA THR A 351 -20.03 -8.47 8.29
C THR A 351 -19.12 -7.49 7.57
N ALA A 352 -19.22 -7.41 6.25
CA ALA A 352 -18.54 -6.37 5.48
C ALA A 352 -19.53 -5.41 4.81
N TYR A 353 -19.11 -4.17 4.68
CA TYR A 353 -19.78 -3.12 3.92
C TYR A 353 -18.83 -2.57 2.87
N LEU A 354 -19.32 -2.44 1.64
CA LEU A 354 -18.68 -1.61 0.62
C LEU A 354 -19.48 -0.32 0.49
N LEU A 355 -18.82 0.81 0.64
CA LEU A 355 -19.43 2.13 0.67
C LEU A 355 -18.93 2.97 -0.49
N GLY A 356 -19.81 3.80 -1.03
CA GLY A 356 -19.52 4.62 -2.19
C GLY A 356 -20.39 5.85 -2.30
N ILE A 357 -20.01 6.79 -3.16
CA ILE A 357 -20.84 7.95 -3.51
C ILE A 357 -21.07 7.98 -5.02
N TYR A 358 -22.31 7.80 -5.42
CA TYR A 358 -22.71 7.90 -6.82
C TYR A 358 -23.76 8.99 -7.01
N ARG A 359 -23.42 10.01 -7.80
CA ARG A 359 -24.27 11.18 -8.06
C ARG A 359 -24.78 11.83 -6.77
N GLY A 360 -23.87 12.06 -5.82
CA GLY A 360 -24.14 12.68 -4.52
C GLY A 360 -25.03 11.86 -3.59
N LYS A 361 -25.25 10.57 -3.88
CA LYS A 361 -26.03 9.67 -3.03
C LYS A 361 -25.16 8.52 -2.52
N PRO A 362 -25.28 8.15 -1.24
CA PRO A 362 -24.51 7.03 -0.69
C PRO A 362 -25.01 5.70 -1.28
N ALA A 363 -24.07 4.90 -1.76
CA ALA A 363 -24.28 3.52 -2.14
C ALA A 363 -23.67 2.61 -1.07
N VAL A 364 -24.45 1.64 -0.61
CA VAL A 364 -24.04 0.75 0.48
C VAL A 364 -24.35 -0.67 0.08
N TYR A 365 -23.35 -1.51 0.08
CA TYR A 365 -23.47 -2.94 -0.13
C TYR A 365 -23.13 -3.63 1.17
N LYS A 366 -23.87 -4.68 1.54
CA LYS A 366 -23.62 -5.47 2.74
C LYS A 366 -23.55 -6.93 2.37
N ALA A 367 -22.57 -7.63 2.92
CA ALA A 367 -22.50 -9.07 2.88
C ALA A 367 -22.03 -9.60 4.24
N ASP A 368 -22.49 -10.80 4.58
CA ASP A 368 -22.21 -11.47 5.83
C ASP A 368 -21.50 -12.81 5.53
N SER A 369 -20.65 -13.25 6.45
CA SER A 369 -19.96 -14.55 6.45
C SER A 369 -19.66 -14.94 7.90
N SER A 370 -18.82 -15.94 8.11
CA SER A 370 -18.36 -16.40 9.41
C SER A 370 -16.87 -16.75 9.38
N VAL A 371 -16.22 -16.66 10.53
CA VAL A 371 -14.82 -17.10 10.69
C VAL A 371 -14.77 -18.63 10.68
N SER A 372 -13.93 -19.17 9.80
CA SER A 372 -13.62 -20.61 9.72
C SER A 372 -12.72 -21.07 10.87
N SER A 373 -12.60 -22.39 11.07
CA SER A 373 -11.70 -23.01 12.07
C SER A 373 -10.24 -22.54 11.99
N GLY A 374 -9.76 -22.17 10.80
CA GLY A 374 -8.42 -21.62 10.59
C GLY A 374 -8.27 -20.13 10.86
N GLY A 375 -9.30 -19.45 11.37
CA GLY A 375 -9.30 -17.99 11.56
C GLY A 375 -9.50 -17.19 10.28
N ASN A 376 -9.79 -17.84 9.14
CA ASN A 376 -10.01 -17.17 7.86
C ASN A 376 -11.50 -16.87 7.64
N PHE A 377 -11.81 -15.85 6.83
CA PHE A 377 -13.16 -15.57 6.36
C PHE A 377 -13.14 -15.22 4.87
N GLN A 378 -14.25 -15.51 4.19
CA GLN A 378 -14.48 -15.12 2.80
C GLN A 378 -15.88 -14.53 2.65
N ILE A 379 -15.99 -13.34 2.05
CA ILE A 379 -17.25 -12.61 1.89
C ILE A 379 -17.46 -12.31 0.41
N MET A 380 -18.60 -12.72 -0.15
CA MET A 380 -18.93 -12.43 -1.54
C MET A 380 -19.92 -11.28 -1.64
N PHE A 381 -19.58 -10.29 -2.47
CA PHE A 381 -20.45 -9.19 -2.86
C PHE A 381 -20.93 -9.38 -4.30
N ASP A 382 -22.19 -9.03 -4.53
CA ASP A 382 -22.74 -8.84 -5.86
C ASP A 382 -23.50 -7.51 -5.96
N SER A 383 -23.81 -7.08 -7.19
CA SER A 383 -24.58 -5.85 -7.42
C SER A 383 -26.00 -5.85 -6.82
N TYR A 384 -26.52 -7.00 -6.38
CA TYR A 384 -27.86 -7.15 -5.79
C TYR A 384 -27.87 -6.98 -4.26
N SER A 385 -26.71 -7.06 -3.61
CA SER A 385 -26.51 -6.83 -2.18
C SER A 385 -26.61 -5.36 -1.75
N CYS A 386 -26.88 -4.46 -2.70
CA CYS A 386 -27.09 -3.03 -2.44
C CYS A 386 -28.29 -2.82 -1.50
N LEU A 387 -28.03 -2.14 -0.38
CA LEU A 387 -28.99 -1.79 0.65
C LEU A 387 -29.74 -0.49 0.33
N THR A 388 -29.16 0.39 -0.47
CA THR A 388 -29.75 1.69 -0.76
C THR A 388 -30.57 1.62 -2.06
N ASN A 389 -31.81 2.12 -2.02
CA ASN A 389 -32.73 2.15 -3.19
C ASN A 389 -32.35 3.21 -4.24
N VAL A 390 -31.06 3.53 -4.35
CA VAL A 390 -30.60 4.72 -5.07
C VAL A 390 -30.85 4.58 -6.58
N TYR A 391 -30.77 3.36 -7.11
CA TYR A 391 -31.12 3.00 -8.49
C TYR A 391 -31.62 1.55 -8.55
N GLN A 392 -32.29 1.16 -9.65
CA GLN A 392 -32.76 -0.22 -9.85
C GLN A 392 -31.61 -1.22 -9.61
N LYS A 393 -31.80 -2.18 -8.69
CA LYS A 393 -30.82 -3.21 -8.36
C LYS A 393 -30.24 -3.84 -9.64
N GLY A 394 -28.92 -4.02 -9.69
CA GLY A 394 -28.21 -4.63 -10.82
C GLY A 394 -27.82 -3.70 -11.99
N LYS A 395 -28.18 -2.40 -11.95
CA LYS A 395 -27.74 -1.44 -13.00
C LYS A 395 -26.41 -0.75 -12.74
N LEU A 396 -26.01 -0.64 -11.48
CA LEU A 396 -24.75 -0.02 -11.11
C LEU A 396 -23.66 -1.07 -10.97
N LYS A 397 -22.56 -0.82 -11.67
CA LYS A 397 -21.32 -1.60 -11.57
C LYS A 397 -20.70 -1.36 -10.21
N LEU A 398 -20.69 -2.39 -9.37
CA LEU A 398 -20.15 -2.37 -8.00
C LEU A 398 -18.77 -1.70 -7.95
N LYS A 399 -17.84 -2.13 -8.83
CA LYS A 399 -16.48 -1.61 -8.91
C LYS A 399 -16.40 -0.11 -9.19
N ASN A 400 -17.40 0.45 -9.87
CA ASN A 400 -17.42 1.87 -10.27
C ASN A 400 -18.12 2.78 -9.26
N VAL A 401 -18.55 2.22 -8.13
CA VAL A 401 -19.32 2.94 -7.12
C VAL A 401 -18.65 2.92 -5.76
N VAL A 402 -18.01 1.80 -5.40
CA VAL A 402 -17.47 1.62 -4.06
C VAL A 402 -16.07 2.22 -3.92
N HIS A 403 -15.84 2.88 -2.81
CA HIS A 403 -14.62 3.62 -2.50
C HIS A 403 -14.02 3.14 -1.17
N TRP A 404 -14.85 2.90 -0.16
CA TRP A 404 -14.42 2.43 1.15
C TRP A 404 -14.94 1.02 1.45
N ILE A 405 -14.23 0.34 2.35
CA ILE A 405 -14.61 -0.93 2.94
C ILE A 405 -14.69 -0.80 4.46
N ILE A 406 -15.69 -1.44 5.05
CA ILE A 406 -15.77 -1.68 6.49
C ILE A 406 -15.90 -3.18 6.70
N ILE A 407 -15.03 -3.79 7.50
CA ILE A 407 -15.17 -5.17 7.95
C ILE A 407 -15.36 -5.14 9.46
N ARG A 408 -16.36 -5.87 9.95
CA ARG A 408 -16.68 -6.01 11.36
C ARG A 408 -16.85 -7.48 11.71
N ILE A 409 -16.37 -7.87 12.88
CA ILE A 409 -16.60 -9.19 13.47
C ILE A 409 -17.39 -9.01 14.76
N ASP A 410 -18.48 -9.75 14.89
CA ASP A 410 -19.33 -9.74 16.07
C ASP A 410 -18.72 -10.65 17.15
N SER A 411 -17.97 -10.01 18.05
CA SER A 411 -17.37 -10.58 19.25
C SER A 411 -17.82 -9.79 20.49
N THR A 412 -17.41 -10.22 21.68
CA THR A 412 -17.72 -9.51 22.95
C THR A 412 -17.27 -8.05 22.93
N VAL A 413 -16.09 -7.80 22.35
CA VAL A 413 -15.58 -6.48 21.98
C VAL A 413 -15.50 -6.44 20.45
N PRO A 414 -16.33 -5.64 19.76
CA PRO A 414 -16.39 -5.63 18.30
C PRO A 414 -15.03 -5.36 17.67
N ILE A 415 -14.62 -6.23 16.75
CA ILE A 415 -13.39 -6.07 15.97
C ILE A 415 -13.78 -5.44 14.64
N TYR A 416 -13.05 -4.45 14.18
CA TYR A 416 -13.34 -3.81 12.90
C TYR A 416 -12.11 -3.19 12.24
N THR A 417 -12.21 -3.02 10.92
CA THR A 417 -11.32 -2.18 10.12
C THR A 417 -12.16 -1.36 9.14
N VAL A 418 -11.78 -0.12 8.93
CA VAL A 418 -12.33 0.80 7.93
C VAL A 418 -11.17 1.25 7.08
N SER A 419 -11.25 1.03 5.77
CA SER A 419 -10.16 1.35 4.86
C SER A 419 -10.68 1.92 3.55
N ILE A 420 -9.82 2.68 2.87
CA ILE A 420 -9.98 3.01 1.45
C ILE A 420 -9.64 1.76 0.65
N LEU A 421 -10.42 1.47 -0.40
CA LEU A 421 -10.17 0.32 -1.26
C LEU A 421 -8.82 0.44 -1.98
N PRO A 422 -8.15 -0.68 -2.31
CA PRO A 422 -6.91 -0.64 -3.08
C PRO A 422 -7.06 -0.01 -4.46
N GLU A 423 -8.24 -0.18 -5.07
CA GLU A 423 -8.67 0.43 -6.33
C GLU A 423 -9.99 1.17 -6.07
N PRO A 424 -9.95 2.34 -5.42
CA PRO A 424 -11.17 3.02 -5.02
C PRO A 424 -11.82 3.68 -6.24
N SER A 425 -13.15 3.57 -6.35
CA SER A 425 -13.88 4.25 -7.42
C SER A 425 -13.87 5.78 -7.24
N PRO A 426 -14.02 6.55 -8.32
CA PRO A 426 -14.13 8.00 -8.22
C PRO A 426 -15.34 8.44 -7.37
N ILE A 427 -15.15 9.49 -6.57
CA ILE A 427 -16.22 10.05 -5.73
C ILE A 427 -17.02 11.08 -6.54
N SER A 428 -18.32 10.84 -6.68
CA SER A 428 -19.23 11.73 -7.43
C SER A 428 -20.09 12.58 -6.51
N ILE A 429 -19.81 13.88 -6.41
CA ILE A 429 -20.46 14.82 -5.47
C ILE A 429 -21.36 15.79 -6.23
N ASN A 430 -22.54 16.11 -5.68
CA ASN A 430 -23.49 17.05 -6.28
C ASN A 430 -23.11 18.51 -6.00
N LEU A 431 -22.96 19.32 -7.05
CA LEU A 431 -22.85 20.77 -6.99
C LEU A 431 -24.23 21.40 -6.81
N LYS A 432 -24.53 21.88 -5.60
CA LYS A 432 -25.73 22.67 -5.34
C LYS A 432 -25.38 24.12 -5.05
N LEU A 433 -26.13 25.04 -5.63
CA LEU A 433 -26.18 26.42 -5.16
C LEU A 433 -27.50 26.61 -4.40
N ASN A 434 -27.44 27.25 -3.23
CA ASN A 434 -28.65 27.61 -2.50
C ASN A 434 -28.72 29.14 -2.38
N LYS A 435 -29.90 29.72 -2.58
CA LYS A 435 -30.15 31.16 -2.66
C LYS A 435 -29.74 31.95 -1.41
N LYS A 436 -29.75 31.31 -0.22
CA LYS A 436 -29.24 31.92 1.03
C LYS A 436 -27.70 32.07 1.05
N ASN A 437 -26.99 31.44 0.12
CA ASN A 437 -25.53 31.27 0.14
C ASN A 437 -24.78 32.18 -0.84
N LEU A 438 -25.49 33.05 -1.57
CA LEU A 438 -24.86 34.15 -2.32
C LEU A 438 -24.20 35.20 -1.39
N GLN A 439 -24.49 35.15 -0.08
CA GLN A 439 -23.94 36.08 0.91
C GLN A 439 -22.75 35.52 1.71
N SER A 440 -22.35 34.24 1.55
CA SER A 440 -21.10 33.73 2.14
C SER A 440 -20.32 32.82 1.19
N LYS A 441 -19.12 33.29 0.78
CA LYS A 441 -18.25 32.64 -0.22
C LYS A 441 -17.57 31.34 0.26
N SER A 442 -17.70 30.97 1.54
CA SER A 442 -17.07 29.77 2.14
C SER A 442 -17.86 28.46 1.94
N HIS A 443 -18.94 28.47 1.17
CA HIS A 443 -19.90 27.36 1.17
C HIS A 443 -19.55 26.17 0.25
N LEU A 444 -18.80 26.36 -0.84
CA LEU A 444 -18.32 25.22 -1.66
C LEU A 444 -17.46 24.27 -0.82
N TYR A 445 -16.65 24.84 0.08
CA TYR A 445 -15.90 24.11 1.10
C TYR A 445 -16.86 23.35 2.04
N ASN A 446 -17.89 24.02 2.59
CA ASN A 446 -18.86 23.36 3.46
C ASN A 446 -19.72 22.28 2.77
N GLN A 447 -19.94 22.34 1.45
CA GLN A 447 -20.65 21.30 0.70
C GLN A 447 -19.77 20.10 0.35
N LEU A 448 -18.49 20.34 0.10
CA LEU A 448 -17.52 19.26 -0.13
C LEU A 448 -17.09 18.61 1.19
N PHE A 449 -17.13 19.35 2.31
CA PHE A 449 -16.38 18.99 3.54
C PHE A 449 -17.19 19.07 4.86
N ASP A 450 -18.50 19.35 4.83
CA ASP A 450 -19.45 19.41 5.97
C ASP A 450 -18.85 19.89 7.32
N ALA A 451 -18.05 20.97 7.27
CA ALA A 451 -17.38 21.52 8.43
C ALA A 451 -18.36 22.38 9.25
N LYS A 452 -19.12 21.74 10.15
CA LYS A 452 -19.89 22.47 11.18
C LYS A 452 -19.03 23.02 12.34
N GLY A 453 -17.70 22.90 12.26
CA GLY A 453 -16.78 23.33 13.30
C GLY A 453 -16.11 24.65 12.97
N ASP A 454 -16.40 25.67 13.78
CA ASP A 454 -15.70 26.95 13.91
C ASP A 454 -16.06 28.10 12.95
N LYS A 455 -17.13 28.80 13.33
CA LYS A 455 -17.58 30.06 12.74
C LYS A 455 -16.47 31.14 12.74
N ARG A 456 -15.52 31.11 13.68
CA ARG A 456 -14.43 32.12 13.80
C ARG A 456 -13.28 31.91 12.81
N TYR A 457 -13.17 30.71 12.22
CA TYR A 457 -12.25 30.45 11.12
C TYR A 457 -12.82 31.00 9.81
N LEU A 458 -14.14 30.86 9.62
CA LEU A 458 -14.86 31.32 8.43
C LEU A 458 -14.98 32.85 8.31
N ASP A 459 -15.04 33.56 9.45
CA ASP A 459 -15.17 35.03 9.47
C ASP A 459 -13.85 35.78 9.13
N ARG A 460 -12.70 35.07 9.06
CA ARG A 460 -11.38 35.67 8.72
C ARG A 460 -11.01 35.61 7.23
N ILE A 461 -11.84 34.99 6.40
CA ILE A 461 -11.52 34.66 4.99
C ILE A 461 -11.95 35.81 4.06
N HIS A 462 -10.99 36.58 3.53
CA HIS A 462 -11.20 37.65 2.55
C HIS A 462 -11.18 37.14 1.08
N GLU A 463 -11.79 37.90 0.16
CA GLU A 463 -12.84 37.38 -0.72
C GLU A 463 -12.54 37.08 -2.23
N LYS A 464 -11.28 36.93 -2.71
CA LYS A 464 -11.02 36.55 -4.13
C LYS A 464 -9.78 35.70 -4.41
N GLN A 465 -8.70 35.81 -3.63
CA GLN A 465 -7.46 35.06 -3.88
C GLN A 465 -7.57 33.56 -3.53
N GLU A 466 -8.30 33.20 -2.47
CA GLU A 466 -8.34 31.81 -1.98
C GLU A 466 -9.36 30.88 -2.67
N ILE A 467 -10.32 31.40 -3.46
CA ILE A 467 -11.17 30.50 -4.28
C ILE A 467 -10.29 29.74 -5.28
N ASN A 468 -9.27 30.39 -5.83
CA ASN A 468 -8.29 29.70 -6.68
C ASN A 468 -7.45 28.71 -5.87
N GLU A 469 -7.17 28.97 -4.58
CA GLU A 469 -6.46 28.04 -3.70
C GLU A 469 -7.28 26.79 -3.34
N ILE A 470 -8.61 26.84 -3.42
CA ILE A 470 -9.47 25.67 -3.25
C ILE A 470 -9.69 24.95 -4.59
N ILE A 471 -9.94 25.72 -5.66
CA ILE A 471 -10.17 25.16 -7.00
C ILE A 471 -8.93 24.47 -7.53
N THR A 472 -7.73 25.04 -7.34
CA THR A 472 -6.50 24.50 -7.93
C THR A 472 -6.18 23.08 -7.42
N PRO A 473 -6.22 22.78 -6.10
CA PRO A 473 -6.07 21.41 -5.60
C PRO A 473 -7.20 20.48 -6.05
N LEU A 474 -8.45 20.95 -6.07
CA LEU A 474 -9.58 20.13 -6.55
C LEU A 474 -9.44 19.77 -8.04
N MET A 475 -8.96 20.71 -8.86
CA MET A 475 -8.74 20.51 -10.30
C MET A 475 -7.64 19.48 -10.58
N LYS A 476 -6.69 19.27 -9.65
CA LYS A 476 -5.67 18.21 -9.75
C LYS A 476 -6.28 16.80 -9.73
N TYR A 477 -7.41 16.65 -9.03
CA TYR A 477 -8.10 15.36 -8.83
C TYR A 477 -9.42 15.26 -9.58
N LEU A 478 -9.83 16.32 -10.26
CA LEU A 478 -11.08 16.34 -11.00
C LEU A 478 -10.95 15.53 -12.30
N GLN A 479 -11.65 14.41 -12.36
CA GLN A 479 -11.67 13.57 -13.57
C GLN A 479 -12.61 14.14 -14.63
N TYR A 480 -13.84 14.49 -14.22
CA TYR A 480 -14.83 15.13 -15.08
C TYR A 480 -15.97 15.76 -14.28
N ILE A 481 -16.73 16.65 -14.94
CA ILE A 481 -18.03 17.13 -14.46
C ILE A 481 -19.15 16.49 -15.29
N GLU A 482 -20.21 16.02 -14.64
CA GLU A 482 -21.39 15.47 -15.29
C GLU A 482 -22.61 16.35 -15.03
N ILE A 483 -23.35 16.70 -16.08
CA ILE A 483 -24.62 17.43 -16.00
C ILE A 483 -25.75 16.52 -16.47
N VAL A 484 -26.72 16.30 -15.60
CA VAL A 484 -27.85 15.39 -15.84
C VAL A 484 -29.15 16.16 -15.75
N SER A 485 -29.99 16.10 -16.79
CA SER A 485 -31.34 16.66 -16.75
C SER A 485 -32.22 15.90 -15.78
N ILE A 486 -32.96 16.60 -14.93
CA ILE A 486 -34.00 16.03 -14.05
C ILE A 486 -35.34 16.16 -14.76
N ASP A 487 -35.96 15.03 -15.09
CA ASP A 487 -37.34 15.01 -15.60
C ASP A 487 -38.33 14.90 -14.44
N GLU A 488 -38.97 16.00 -14.07
CA GLU A 488 -39.95 16.04 -12.98
C GLU A 488 -41.33 15.49 -13.39
N LYS A 489 -41.64 15.36 -14.69
CA LYS A 489 -43.00 15.05 -15.18
C LYS A 489 -43.23 13.58 -15.57
N ASN A 490 -42.19 12.81 -15.86
CA ASN A 490 -42.33 11.41 -16.31
C ASN A 490 -42.50 10.35 -15.20
N LYS A 491 -42.83 10.73 -13.96
CA LYS A 491 -43.19 9.74 -12.93
C LYS A 491 -44.57 9.11 -13.13
N LYS A 492 -45.47 9.72 -13.91
CA LYS A 492 -46.86 9.23 -14.09
C LYS A 492 -47.18 8.67 -15.48
N ASN A 493 -46.51 9.13 -16.54
CA ASN A 493 -46.71 8.60 -17.90
C ASN A 493 -45.44 7.87 -18.35
N LYS A 494 -45.58 6.61 -18.77
CA LYS A 494 -44.48 5.73 -19.23
C LYS A 494 -43.90 6.14 -20.60
N GLU A 495 -44.03 7.40 -21.00
CA GLU A 495 -43.34 7.89 -22.20
C GLU A 495 -41.89 8.18 -21.84
N LYS A 496 -40.97 7.42 -22.44
CA LYS A 496 -39.52 7.52 -22.22
C LYS A 496 -38.99 8.87 -22.74
N GLY A 497 -39.16 9.94 -21.98
CA GLY A 497 -38.31 11.12 -22.14
C GLY A 497 -36.86 10.72 -21.94
N SER A 498 -36.02 10.88 -22.96
CA SER A 498 -34.59 10.53 -22.85
C SER A 498 -33.89 11.49 -21.90
N LEU A 499 -33.43 10.98 -20.75
CA LEU A 499 -32.49 11.67 -19.87
C LEU A 499 -31.31 12.21 -20.70
N ARG A 500 -31.06 13.52 -20.64
CA ARG A 500 -29.90 14.16 -21.27
C ARG A 500 -28.78 14.19 -20.24
N GLU A 501 -27.67 13.56 -20.59
CA GLU A 501 -26.46 13.49 -19.77
C GLU A 501 -25.29 14.05 -20.60
N TYR A 502 -24.55 14.99 -20.02
CA TYR A 502 -23.37 15.60 -20.63
C TYR A 502 -22.18 15.43 -19.70
N ARG A 503 -21.05 14.99 -20.24
CA ARG A 503 -19.80 14.90 -19.48
C ARG A 503 -18.77 15.88 -20.04
N PHE A 504 -17.97 16.42 -19.14
CA PHE A 504 -16.94 17.41 -19.41
C PHE A 504 -15.62 16.88 -18.86
N TYR A 505 -14.74 16.41 -19.73
CA TYR A 505 -13.39 15.95 -19.37
C TYR A 505 -12.35 17.07 -19.51
N ASN A 506 -12.65 18.09 -20.32
CA ASN A 506 -11.74 19.18 -20.56
C ASN A 506 -11.62 20.09 -19.32
N HIS A 507 -10.41 20.20 -18.77
CA HIS A 507 -10.14 21.00 -17.56
C HIS A 507 -10.60 22.47 -17.68
N ASN A 508 -10.47 23.10 -18.84
CA ASN A 508 -10.93 24.48 -19.03
C ASN A 508 -12.45 24.61 -18.95
N GLN A 509 -13.18 23.63 -19.47
CA GLN A 509 -14.64 23.62 -19.34
C GLN A 509 -15.08 23.31 -17.92
N CYS A 510 -14.42 22.37 -17.25
CA CYS A 510 -14.66 22.08 -15.85
C CYS A 510 -14.44 23.33 -14.97
N LYS A 511 -13.32 24.03 -15.17
CA LYS A 511 -13.00 25.30 -14.49
C LYS A 511 -14.06 26.37 -14.78
N LYS A 512 -14.55 26.47 -16.01
CA LYS A 512 -15.66 27.39 -16.37
C LYS A 512 -16.94 27.04 -15.61
N ILE A 513 -17.31 25.76 -15.51
CA ILE A 513 -18.48 25.32 -14.76
C ILE A 513 -18.31 25.65 -13.28
N ILE A 514 -17.20 25.26 -12.66
CA ILE A 514 -16.94 25.54 -11.23
C ILE A 514 -16.97 27.05 -10.97
N ASN A 515 -16.28 27.85 -11.79
CA ASN A 515 -16.30 29.31 -11.68
C ASN A 515 -17.70 29.89 -11.82
N ALA A 516 -18.50 29.38 -12.75
CA ALA A 516 -19.88 29.81 -12.90
C ALA A 516 -20.70 29.52 -11.64
N TYR A 517 -20.51 28.34 -11.03
CA TYR A 517 -21.16 28.01 -9.77
C TYR A 517 -20.69 28.93 -8.63
N THR A 518 -19.39 29.19 -8.52
CA THR A 518 -18.84 30.02 -7.44
C THR A 518 -19.19 31.51 -7.57
N VAL A 519 -19.18 32.06 -8.78
CA VAL A 519 -19.39 33.50 -9.04
C VAL A 519 -20.86 33.84 -9.34
N GLY A 520 -21.69 32.84 -9.66
CA GLY A 520 -23.09 33.05 -10.02
C GLY A 520 -23.27 33.67 -11.41
N VAL A 521 -22.56 33.12 -12.41
CA VAL A 521 -22.64 33.60 -13.80
C VAL A 521 -24.05 33.35 -14.36
N LYS A 522 -24.73 34.41 -14.86
CA LYS A 522 -26.13 34.32 -15.32
C LYS A 522 -26.34 33.27 -16.41
N GLU A 523 -25.42 33.19 -17.36
CA GLU A 523 -25.48 32.26 -18.49
C GLU A 523 -24.09 31.72 -18.81
N LEU A 524 -24.00 30.42 -19.08
CA LEU A 524 -22.75 29.75 -19.40
C LEU A 524 -22.93 28.84 -20.61
N GLU A 525 -22.12 29.03 -21.64
CA GLU A 525 -22.09 28.15 -22.81
C GLU A 525 -20.92 27.18 -22.75
N LEU A 526 -21.21 25.91 -23.02
CA LEU A 526 -20.29 24.78 -22.91
C LEU A 526 -20.39 23.89 -24.15
N LEU A 527 -19.32 23.16 -24.46
CA LEU A 527 -19.35 22.07 -25.43
C LEU A 527 -19.32 20.77 -24.63
N GLY A 528 -20.47 20.13 -24.44
CA GLY A 528 -20.56 18.89 -23.67
C GLY A 528 -20.49 17.66 -24.57
N ASP A 529 -19.84 16.61 -24.08
CA ASP A 529 -19.84 15.32 -24.76
C ASP A 529 -21.10 14.54 -24.35
N ASN A 530 -21.93 14.20 -25.33
CA ASN A 530 -23.10 13.35 -25.14
C ASN A 530 -23.02 12.16 -26.12
N ARG A 531 -22.83 10.95 -25.59
CA ARG A 531 -22.83 9.68 -26.35
C ARG A 531 -22.08 9.80 -27.69
N SER A 532 -20.82 10.21 -27.64
CA SER A 532 -19.88 10.37 -28.77
C SER A 532 -20.03 11.61 -29.69
N ASN A 533 -20.97 12.54 -29.40
CA ASN A 533 -21.06 13.82 -30.12
C ASN A 533 -20.88 15.01 -29.19
N GLN A 534 -20.06 15.98 -29.60
CA GLN A 534 -19.95 17.28 -28.95
C GLN A 534 -21.18 18.14 -29.26
N GLN A 535 -21.89 18.58 -28.22
CA GLN A 535 -23.05 19.45 -28.33
C GLN A 535 -22.83 20.75 -27.58
N ARG A 536 -23.20 21.87 -28.20
CA ARG A 536 -23.29 23.15 -27.50
C ARG A 536 -24.47 23.10 -26.56
N ILE A 537 -24.20 23.29 -25.28
CA ILE A 537 -25.23 23.45 -24.26
C ILE A 537 -25.09 24.80 -23.58
N ARG A 538 -26.23 25.32 -23.11
CA ARG A 538 -26.30 26.57 -22.37
C ARG A 538 -26.87 26.29 -20.99
N LEU A 539 -26.14 26.67 -19.94
CA LEU A 539 -26.64 26.70 -18.57
C LEU A 539 -27.14 28.11 -18.26
N VAL A 540 -28.30 28.21 -17.62
CA VAL A 540 -28.93 29.48 -17.26
C VAL A 540 -29.19 29.45 -15.75
N LEU A 541 -28.63 30.42 -15.04
CA LEU A 541 -28.85 30.59 -13.60
C LEU A 541 -30.20 31.25 -13.38
N ASP A 542 -31.08 30.58 -12.65
CA ASP A 542 -32.31 31.19 -12.19
C ASP A 542 -32.04 32.01 -10.93
N SER A 543 -32.07 33.34 -11.07
CA SER A 543 -31.84 34.25 -9.94
C SER A 543 -32.86 34.09 -8.81
N SER A 544 -34.02 33.47 -9.07
CA SER A 544 -35.07 33.24 -8.08
C SER A 544 -34.86 31.98 -7.23
N THR A 545 -34.08 31.01 -7.70
CA THR A 545 -33.77 29.78 -6.94
C THR A 545 -32.29 29.68 -6.59
N GLY A 546 -31.44 30.39 -7.33
CA GLY A 546 -29.99 30.21 -7.31
C GLY A 546 -29.54 28.94 -8.03
N GLU A 547 -30.42 28.22 -8.73
CA GLU A 547 -30.09 26.96 -9.40
C GLU A 547 -29.83 27.16 -10.90
N TYR A 548 -28.92 26.38 -11.47
CA TYR A 548 -28.72 26.33 -12.91
C TYR A 548 -29.73 25.40 -13.59
N PHE A 549 -30.12 25.78 -14.80
CA PHE A 549 -30.98 25.01 -15.69
C PHE A 549 -30.30 24.84 -17.04
N LEU A 550 -30.58 23.75 -17.73
CA LEU A 550 -30.16 23.53 -19.11
C LEU A 550 -31.13 24.20 -20.08
N GLY A 551 -30.65 25.13 -20.89
CA GLY A 551 -31.43 25.74 -21.97
C GLY A 551 -31.89 24.68 -22.98
N ILE A 552 -33.19 24.67 -23.30
CA ILE A 552 -33.75 23.81 -24.33
C ILE A 552 -33.57 24.48 -25.68
N PHE A 553 -32.64 23.96 -26.46
CA PHE A 553 -32.47 24.32 -27.86
C PHE A 553 -33.73 23.97 -28.65
N LYS A 554 -34.29 24.93 -29.38
CA LYS A 554 -35.43 24.69 -30.27
C LYS A 554 -35.09 25.01 -31.73
N GLU A 555 -34.41 26.12 -31.98
CA GLU A 555 -34.21 26.68 -33.31
C GLU A 555 -32.83 27.33 -33.44
N VAL A 556 -32.41 27.69 -34.65
CA VAL A 556 -31.17 28.41 -34.93
C VAL A 556 -31.49 29.68 -35.71
N LYS A 557 -31.01 30.82 -35.25
CA LYS A 557 -31.00 32.06 -36.03
C LYS A 557 -29.72 32.14 -36.86
N CYS A 558 -29.84 32.19 -38.18
CA CYS A 558 -28.74 32.54 -39.06
C CYS A 558 -28.35 34.00 -38.82
N LEU A 559 -27.09 34.26 -38.49
CA LEU A 559 -26.62 35.63 -38.27
C LEU A 559 -26.43 36.41 -39.58
N GLY A 560 -26.19 35.72 -40.71
CA GLY A 560 -26.03 36.38 -42.01
C GLY A 560 -27.35 36.88 -42.60
N CYS A 561 -28.37 36.02 -42.67
CA CYS A 561 -29.67 36.39 -43.26
C CYS A 561 -30.78 36.65 -42.24
N GLY A 562 -30.55 36.42 -40.96
CA GLY A 562 -31.55 36.59 -39.89
C GLY A 562 -32.60 35.48 -39.78
N ALA A 563 -32.66 34.54 -40.75
CA ALA A 563 -33.65 33.47 -40.77
C ALA A 563 -33.54 32.54 -39.55
N ILE A 564 -34.68 32.13 -39.01
CA ILE A 564 -34.77 31.15 -37.92
C ILE A 564 -35.13 29.80 -38.53
N VAL A 565 -34.33 28.77 -38.26
CA VAL A 565 -34.54 27.42 -38.78
C VAL A 565 -34.66 26.39 -37.66
N PRO A 566 -35.37 25.26 -37.88
CA PRO A 566 -35.69 24.31 -36.82
C PRO A 566 -34.50 23.54 -36.25
N SER A 567 -33.37 23.45 -36.97
CA SER A 567 -32.18 22.74 -36.47
C SER A 567 -30.88 23.25 -37.10
N GLN A 568 -29.76 22.93 -36.45
CA GLN A 568 -28.44 23.24 -36.99
C GLN A 568 -28.14 22.46 -38.27
N GLU A 569 -28.68 21.24 -38.43
CA GLU A 569 -28.53 20.45 -39.65
C GLU A 569 -29.22 21.11 -40.85
N ILE A 570 -30.44 21.60 -40.64
CA ILE A 570 -31.18 22.38 -41.65
C ILE A 570 -30.40 23.64 -41.98
N TRP A 571 -29.85 24.33 -40.97
CA TRP A 571 -28.98 25.49 -41.19
C TRP A 571 -27.74 25.14 -42.05
N HIS A 572 -27.04 24.05 -41.73
CA HIS A 572 -25.87 23.60 -42.49
C HIS A 572 -26.21 23.18 -43.93
N ARG A 573 -27.40 22.62 -44.16
CA ARG A 573 -27.82 22.17 -45.49
C ARG A 573 -28.31 23.32 -46.37
N GLU A 574 -29.08 24.24 -45.81
CA GLU A 574 -29.87 25.20 -46.60
C GLU A 574 -29.32 26.64 -46.52
N HIS A 575 -28.73 27.01 -45.39
CA HIS A 575 -28.25 28.36 -45.17
C HIS A 575 -26.74 28.49 -45.31
N TYR A 576 -25.97 27.53 -44.81
CA TYR A 576 -24.50 27.58 -44.88
C TYR A 576 -23.90 27.65 -46.30
N PRO A 577 -24.45 26.95 -47.32
CA PRO A 577 -23.94 27.06 -48.69
C PRO A 577 -24.18 28.44 -49.32
N ASN A 578 -25.15 29.21 -48.81
CA ASN A 578 -25.51 30.51 -49.37
C ASN A 578 -24.47 31.59 -49.01
N PRO A 579 -23.82 32.26 -49.99
CA PRO A 579 -22.85 33.32 -49.73
C PRO A 579 -23.39 34.47 -48.88
N LYS A 580 -24.70 34.76 -48.96
CA LYS A 580 -25.36 35.82 -48.16
C LYS A 580 -25.49 35.47 -46.67
N CYS A 581 -25.33 34.20 -46.33
CA CYS A 581 -25.43 33.70 -44.95
C CYS A 581 -24.07 33.52 -44.28
N LYS A 582 -22.96 33.67 -45.03
CA LYS A 582 -21.59 33.71 -44.49
C LYS A 582 -21.33 35.12 -43.96
N THR A 583 -20.72 35.25 -42.78
CA THR A 583 -20.37 36.59 -42.28
C THR A 583 -19.27 37.22 -43.14
N LYS A 584 -19.15 38.55 -43.13
CA LYS A 584 -18.18 39.30 -43.97
C LYS A 584 -16.73 38.86 -43.76
N ASP A 585 -16.42 38.25 -42.61
CA ASP A 585 -15.08 37.76 -42.25
C ASP A 585 -14.87 36.27 -42.62
N GLY A 586 -15.78 35.68 -43.41
CA GLY A 586 -15.77 34.25 -43.74
C GLY A 586 -16.21 33.32 -42.59
N GLY A 587 -16.64 33.90 -41.46
CA GLY A 587 -17.07 33.19 -40.26
C GLY A 587 -18.46 32.55 -40.37
N LYS A 588 -18.64 31.41 -39.68
CA LYS A 588 -19.91 30.68 -39.59
C LYS A 588 -20.83 31.35 -38.57
N GLY A 589 -21.74 32.21 -39.02
CA GLY A 589 -22.66 32.91 -38.13
C GLY A 589 -23.98 32.17 -37.90
N LEU A 590 -24.05 31.36 -36.84
CA LEU A 590 -25.31 30.78 -36.35
C LEU A 590 -25.47 31.08 -34.85
N ASN A 591 -26.68 31.44 -34.42
CA ASN A 591 -27.01 31.67 -33.03
C ASN A 591 -28.14 30.72 -32.58
N PRO A 592 -27.85 29.75 -31.69
CA PRO A 592 -28.86 28.87 -31.12
C PRO A 592 -29.93 29.66 -30.34
N LEU A 593 -31.21 29.39 -30.60
CA LEU A 593 -32.35 29.95 -29.86
C LEU A 593 -32.87 28.92 -28.85
N TYR A 594 -32.92 29.34 -27.59
CA TYR A 594 -33.37 28.52 -26.46
C TYR A 594 -34.76 28.97 -26.01
N VAL A 595 -35.73 28.05 -25.98
CA VAL A 595 -37.17 28.38 -25.81
C VAL A 595 -37.73 27.82 -24.49
N GLY A 596 -36.85 27.30 -23.64
CA GLY A 596 -37.21 26.80 -22.32
C GLY A 596 -35.97 26.42 -21.52
N LYS A 597 -36.19 25.93 -20.30
CA LYS A 597 -35.14 25.49 -19.40
C LYS A 597 -35.52 24.15 -18.74
N LEU A 598 -34.57 23.23 -18.66
CA LEU A 598 -34.70 21.93 -17.99
C LEU A 598 -33.93 22.00 -16.67
N LYS A 599 -34.54 21.51 -15.59
CA LYS A 599 -33.84 21.37 -14.32
C LYS A 599 -32.69 20.39 -14.48
N ILE A 600 -31.55 20.67 -13.86
CA ILE A 600 -30.37 19.81 -13.92
C ILE A 600 -29.82 19.51 -12.53
N SER A 601 -29.05 18.44 -12.44
CA SER A 601 -28.06 18.24 -11.38
C SER A 601 -26.67 18.20 -12.00
N THR A 602 -25.72 18.80 -11.31
CA THR A 602 -24.32 18.85 -11.73
C THR A 602 -23.50 18.07 -10.72
N PHE A 603 -22.63 17.19 -11.18
CA PHE A 603 -21.82 16.33 -10.34
C PHE A 603 -20.34 16.50 -10.67
N LEU A 604 -19.48 16.73 -9.67
CA LEU A 604 -18.03 16.57 -9.86
C LEU A 604 -17.65 15.13 -9.57
N THR A 605 -16.78 14.58 -10.38
CA THR A 605 -16.20 13.25 -10.16
C THR A 605 -14.71 13.41 -9.86
N LEU A 606 -14.31 13.04 -8.64
CA LEU A 606 -12.94 13.15 -8.14
C LEU A 606 -12.29 11.77 -8.14
N ASP A 607 -11.08 11.67 -8.69
CA ASP A 607 -10.32 10.43 -8.77
C ASP A 607 -8.99 10.56 -8.03
N TYR A 608 -8.89 9.86 -6.90
CA TYR A 608 -7.72 9.83 -6.02
C TYR A 608 -6.81 8.63 -6.29
N SER A 609 -7.14 7.76 -7.25
CA SER A 609 -6.39 6.52 -7.54
C SER A 609 -4.91 6.77 -7.81
N THR A 610 -4.58 7.91 -8.44
CA THR A 610 -3.18 8.29 -8.74
C THR A 610 -2.38 8.57 -7.47
N ILE A 611 -2.99 9.20 -6.45
CA ILE A 611 -2.33 9.46 -5.16
C ILE A 611 -2.07 8.13 -4.46
N PHE A 612 -3.09 7.28 -4.36
CA PHE A 612 -2.97 5.99 -3.70
C PHE A 612 -1.97 5.06 -4.38
N SER A 613 -1.85 5.15 -5.71
CA SER A 613 -0.81 4.44 -6.46
C SER A 613 0.59 4.94 -6.11
N LYS A 614 0.78 6.25 -5.99
CA LYS A 614 2.06 6.84 -5.54
C LYS A 614 2.40 6.44 -4.09
N ILE A 615 1.42 6.50 -3.18
CA ILE A 615 1.61 6.05 -1.79
C ILE A 615 2.07 4.59 -1.75
N LYS A 616 1.42 3.72 -2.53
CA LYS A 616 1.80 2.31 -2.64
C LYS A 616 3.21 2.12 -3.19
N SER A 617 3.65 2.93 -4.14
CA SER A 617 5.02 2.84 -4.66
C SER A 617 6.06 3.35 -3.65
N PHE A 618 5.75 4.40 -2.89
CA PHE A 618 6.67 4.95 -1.88
C PHE A 618 6.73 4.10 -0.61
N TYR A 619 5.60 3.55 -0.18
CA TYR A 619 5.48 2.81 1.08
C TYR A 619 4.88 1.41 0.84
N PRO A 620 5.49 0.53 0.03
CA PRO A 620 4.88 -0.73 -0.38
C PRO A 620 4.47 -1.61 0.81
N GLN A 621 5.24 -1.56 1.90
CA GLN A 621 4.98 -2.34 3.10
C GLN A 621 3.98 -1.67 4.06
N ALA A 622 3.94 -0.33 4.10
CA ALA A 622 3.05 0.41 4.98
C ALA A 622 1.74 0.87 4.30
N ALA A 623 1.64 0.75 2.98
CA ALA A 623 0.51 1.27 2.20
C ALA A 623 -0.83 0.70 2.67
N LYS A 624 -0.86 -0.55 3.11
CA LYS A 624 -2.05 -1.16 3.71
C LYS A 624 -2.54 -0.37 4.93
N PHE A 625 -1.63 0.11 5.77
CA PHE A 625 -1.96 0.91 6.94
C PHE A 625 -2.29 2.36 6.57
N VAL A 626 -1.61 2.92 5.55
CA VAL A 626 -1.95 4.26 5.04
C VAL A 626 -3.41 4.33 4.58
N MET A 627 -3.89 3.26 3.96
CA MET A 627 -5.27 3.17 3.49
C MET A 627 -6.27 2.84 4.61
N GLU A 628 -5.80 2.45 5.80
CA GLU A 628 -6.65 2.13 6.96
C GLU A 628 -7.02 3.42 7.71
N LEU A 629 -8.28 3.84 7.58
CA LEU A 629 -8.80 5.05 8.22
C LEU A 629 -9.09 4.84 9.71
N TYR A 630 -9.59 3.65 10.07
CA TYR A 630 -9.91 3.28 11.45
C TYR A 630 -9.71 1.79 11.65
N SER A 631 -9.26 1.38 12.84
CA SER A 631 -9.09 -0.03 13.21
C SER A 631 -9.34 -0.22 14.69
N SER A 632 -10.00 -1.30 15.08
CA SER A 632 -10.05 -1.70 16.50
C SER A 632 -8.68 -2.10 17.05
N SER A 633 -7.69 -2.28 16.16
CA SER A 633 -6.33 -2.67 16.53
C SER A 633 -5.40 -1.51 16.87
N TYR A 634 -5.88 -0.26 16.78
CA TYR A 634 -5.15 0.93 17.26
C TYR A 634 -5.92 1.56 18.42
N THR A 635 -5.24 1.79 19.54
CA THR A 635 -5.81 2.39 20.76
C THR A 635 -6.25 3.84 20.58
N ASP A 636 -5.64 4.56 19.63
CA ASP A 636 -5.83 6.01 19.45
C ASP A 636 -6.94 6.37 18.44
N PHE A 637 -7.34 5.43 17.59
CA PHE A 637 -8.33 5.64 16.53
C PHE A 637 -9.67 5.00 16.86
N ASN A 638 -10.17 5.27 18.07
CA ASN A 638 -11.57 5.00 18.36
C ASN A 638 -12.41 5.74 17.30
N LEU A 639 -13.30 5.03 16.59
CA LEU A 639 -14.32 5.72 15.78
C LEU A 639 -14.93 6.83 16.63
N PRO A 640 -15.28 7.99 16.05
CA PRO A 640 -15.90 9.06 16.80
C PRO A 640 -17.02 8.51 17.69
N SER A 641 -17.06 8.91 18.97
CA SER A 641 -17.98 8.31 19.95
C SER A 641 -19.45 8.35 19.53
N TYR A 642 -19.87 9.28 18.67
CA TYR A 642 -21.22 9.30 18.07
C TYR A 642 -21.48 8.12 17.11
N VAL A 643 -20.43 7.58 16.48
CA VAL A 643 -20.52 6.34 15.70
C VAL A 643 -20.78 5.16 16.63
N TRP A 644 -20.03 5.07 17.73
CA TRP A 644 -20.21 4.01 18.73
C TRP A 644 -21.52 4.08 19.52
N GLN A 645 -21.94 5.27 19.92
CA GLN A 645 -23.14 5.49 20.75
C GLN A 645 -24.43 5.12 20.02
N ASN A 646 -24.37 4.99 18.70
CA ASN A 646 -25.51 4.55 17.91
C ASN A 646 -25.45 3.07 17.54
N LYS A 647 -24.48 2.26 18.02
CA LYS A 647 -24.14 0.90 17.53
C LYS A 647 -25.31 -0.04 17.21
N ASP A 648 -26.39 0.00 17.99
CA ASP A 648 -27.57 -0.86 17.83
C ASP A 648 -28.52 -0.33 16.73
N VAL A 649 -28.38 0.95 16.36
CA VAL A 649 -29.07 1.66 15.28
C VAL A 649 -28.42 1.42 13.91
N TRP A 650 -27.11 1.13 13.85
CA TRP A 650 -26.39 0.90 12.58
C TRP A 650 -26.84 -0.36 11.85
N LEU A 651 -27.31 -1.37 12.58
CA LEU A 651 -27.30 -2.76 12.12
C LEU A 651 -28.67 -3.42 12.05
N ASP A 652 -29.70 -2.86 12.67
CA ASP A 652 -31.01 -3.49 12.70
C ASP A 652 -31.94 -2.93 11.61
N LYS A 653 -32.30 -3.79 10.65
CA LYS A 653 -33.29 -3.48 9.60
C LYS A 653 -34.72 -3.57 10.13
N ASP A 654 -34.96 -4.18 11.29
CA ASP A 654 -36.32 -4.44 11.76
C ASP A 654 -36.96 -3.27 12.51
N ALA A 655 -36.18 -2.24 12.88
CA ALA A 655 -36.72 -1.00 13.44
C ALA A 655 -37.68 -0.24 12.48
N ASN A 656 -37.59 -0.49 11.16
CA ASN A 656 -38.47 0.15 10.16
C ASN A 656 -39.72 -0.67 9.78
N LYS A 657 -39.87 -1.91 10.27
CA LYS A 657 -41.08 -2.71 9.99
C LYS A 657 -42.20 -2.52 11.01
N ASN A 658 -41.90 -2.02 12.21
CA ASN A 658 -42.93 -1.66 13.19
C ASN A 658 -43.43 -0.23 12.98
N LYS A 659 -44.27 -0.04 11.95
CA LYS A 659 -45.01 1.21 11.71
C LYS A 659 -45.94 1.64 12.85
N ASN A 660 -46.15 0.79 13.87
CA ASN A 660 -47.09 1.04 14.95
C ASN A 660 -46.47 1.53 16.27
N ASN A 661 -45.14 1.55 16.43
CA ASN A 661 -44.51 2.12 17.63
C ASN A 661 -43.88 3.49 17.30
N ARG A 662 -44.59 4.56 17.68
CA ARG A 662 -44.17 5.97 17.58
C ARG A 662 -43.13 6.40 18.63
N GLU A 663 -42.37 5.46 19.21
CA GLU A 663 -41.29 5.80 20.14
C GLU A 663 -39.95 5.80 19.40
N LYS A 664 -39.52 7.02 19.03
CA LYS A 664 -38.14 7.43 18.69
C LYS A 664 -37.23 6.34 18.08
N GLY A 665 -37.63 5.82 16.91
CA GLY A 665 -36.72 5.05 16.07
C GLY A 665 -35.65 5.97 15.49
N TYR A 666 -34.39 5.82 15.94
CA TYR A 666 -33.26 6.49 15.32
C TYR A 666 -33.08 5.91 13.91
N THR A 667 -33.29 6.72 12.87
CA THR A 667 -32.94 6.31 11.50
C THR A 667 -31.46 6.51 11.29
N PHE A 668 -30.73 5.43 10.98
CA PHE A 668 -29.31 5.51 10.66
C PHE A 668 -29.06 6.42 9.45
N ASP A 669 -28.23 7.44 9.65
CA ASP A 669 -27.95 8.45 8.63
C ASP A 669 -26.62 8.16 7.92
N TRP A 670 -26.70 7.35 6.86
CA TRP A 670 -25.57 7.03 5.99
C TRP A 670 -24.84 8.28 5.45
N HIS A 671 -25.51 9.43 5.35
CA HIS A 671 -24.85 10.66 4.90
C HIS A 671 -23.82 11.14 5.91
N LYS A 672 -24.11 11.07 7.22
CA LYS A 672 -23.15 11.49 8.25
C LYS A 672 -21.89 10.63 8.27
N LEU A 673 -22.04 9.31 8.15
CA LEU A 673 -20.89 8.41 8.08
C LEU A 673 -20.05 8.71 6.84
N VAL A 674 -20.67 8.81 5.67
CA VAL A 674 -19.97 9.08 4.42
C VAL A 674 -19.26 10.44 4.48
N SER A 675 -19.90 11.49 5.01
CA SER A 675 -19.24 12.79 5.23
C SER A 675 -18.01 12.66 6.14
N ALA A 676 -18.08 11.87 7.22
CA ALA A 676 -16.95 11.67 8.12
C ALA A 676 -15.78 10.94 7.44
N LEU A 677 -16.07 9.92 6.62
CA LEU A 677 -15.04 9.20 5.85
C LEU A 677 -14.36 10.10 4.82
N VAL A 678 -15.15 10.88 4.06
CA VAL A 678 -14.62 11.85 3.10
C VAL A 678 -13.69 12.86 3.78
N ASN A 679 -14.11 13.42 4.92
CA ASN A 679 -13.28 14.37 5.66
C ASN A 679 -11.96 13.75 6.13
N LYS A 680 -11.99 12.50 6.62
CA LYS A 680 -10.79 11.80 7.08
C LYS A 680 -9.83 11.47 5.94
N GLU A 681 -10.35 11.04 4.80
CA GLU A 681 -9.56 10.80 3.59
C GLU A 681 -8.88 12.07 3.10
N ILE A 682 -9.54 13.23 3.18
CA ILE A 682 -8.94 14.50 2.78
C ILE A 682 -7.85 14.96 3.74
N GLU A 683 -8.04 14.79 5.05
CA GLU A 683 -6.98 15.03 6.04
C GLU A 683 -5.74 14.21 5.71
N LEU A 684 -5.94 12.92 5.39
CA LEU A 684 -4.87 12.02 4.97
C LEU A 684 -4.19 12.51 3.68
N ILE A 685 -4.95 12.87 2.65
CA ILE A 685 -4.40 13.36 1.38
C ILE A 685 -3.58 14.64 1.58
N LYS A 686 -4.10 15.61 2.33
CA LYS A 686 -3.39 16.88 2.60
C LYS A 686 -2.07 16.63 3.34
N LEU A 687 -2.08 15.74 4.32
CA LEU A 687 -0.90 15.37 5.09
C LEU A 687 0.15 14.71 4.19
N ILE A 688 -0.28 13.80 3.32
CA ILE A 688 0.59 13.12 2.36
C ILE A 688 1.14 14.08 1.30
N GLU A 689 0.33 14.98 0.75
CA GLU A 689 0.80 16.00 -0.19
C GLU A 689 1.88 16.90 0.41
N LYS A 690 1.69 17.33 1.66
CA LYS A 690 2.67 18.13 2.37
C LYS A 690 4.01 17.40 2.52
N GLU A 691 3.99 16.12 2.89
CA GLU A 691 5.23 15.35 3.03
C GLU A 691 5.88 15.01 1.69
N LEU A 692 5.09 14.70 0.65
CA LEU A 692 5.63 14.51 -0.69
C LEU A 692 6.30 15.79 -1.23
N GLN A 693 5.83 16.97 -0.83
CA GLN A 693 6.49 18.25 -1.14
C GLN A 693 7.77 18.49 -0.33
N ASN A 694 7.88 17.91 0.88
CA ASN A 694 9.11 18.01 1.67
C ASN A 694 10.19 17.04 1.18
N ILE A 695 9.78 15.92 0.56
CA ILE A 695 10.66 14.89 -0.01
C ILE A 695 11.19 15.28 -1.39
N SER A 696 10.42 16.05 -2.16
CA SER A 696 10.79 16.58 -3.49
C SER A 696 11.60 17.87 -3.39
#